data_AF-A0A973LGW1-F1
#
_entry.id   AF-A0A973LGW1-F1
#
_cell.length_a   1.000
_cell.length_b   1.000
_cell.length_c   1.000
_cell.angle_alpha   90.00
_cell.angle_beta   90.00
_cell.angle_gamma   90.00
#
_symmetry.space_group_name_H-M   'P 1'
#
loop_
_entity.id
_entity.type
_entity.pdbx_description
1 polymer ?
#
loop_
_entity_poly.entity_id
_entity_poly.type
_entity_poly.pdbx_seq_one_letter_code
_entity_poly.pdbx_strand_id
1 'polypeptide(L)'
;DLADLEIAEKAGLITLSPTEITFRHPLIAAAAYRSAPLSARIAAHTAVAAALTDPADRDRRAWHRARAATAPDDPAASELEDTAERARERGGYEAAAAAYHQAARLTSVPSDRARRLVLAGEMASETARLDDAREAAEQAARLPADPALRARIARVRATAEFKQGRPRSAHTLLTEGAVHVAGTDPHRELRMHLTAANAAWTVGDPALLALTHDRLAALHLPDGDPMTSVHRFLSWMTALGAGRPAAELPAPDRIITEARNASVRCPYDLSFIAVGGLVAGQERATGGVLAALAEESRRSGRVGWLVAMLSLRSSCEVLLGDHAAARACAAEGLDLARDVELRTWLRHCAGTLAYLAALEGDEDGCHTAAVEALGSPVTDHTKPGNTWAHWALAVLDLGAGRAEAAVRRLYFESCDTAGRDVAGRGEVGRQAAGPSVPDLARTPGRGEVSPTAAGRFDPPAIRSVPDLVEALVRVGRRDDALPAVQRLEHWAAQIRQPSVDALVSRCRALISQEPEQLYLEALDLHQSDPRPFEHARTVLLYGEWLRRSRRKSEARSQLDCALSLFESLGAHPWSERAAAELDATQPRRTPQSLASGGLTAQESKITRLAAEGLSDKQIAARLFLSPRTVGYHLSKAYPKLGIQSRKELTGARLRF
;
A
#
# COMPACT_ATOMS: atom_id res chain seq x y z
N ASP A 1 14.57 23.67 55.16
CA ASP A 1 14.01 24.96 55.61
C ASP A 1 13.72 25.81 54.36
N LEU A 2 12.69 26.66 54.33
CA LEU A 2 12.49 27.57 53.18
C LEU A 2 13.66 28.57 53.06
N ALA A 3 14.35 28.83 54.17
CA ALA A 3 15.59 29.61 54.19
C ALA A 3 16.70 29.01 53.29
N ASP A 4 16.70 27.69 53.07
CA ASP A 4 17.68 27.02 52.21
C ASP A 4 17.49 27.34 50.71
N LEU A 5 16.32 27.88 50.32
CA LEU A 5 15.96 28.19 48.94
C LEU A 5 16.15 29.68 48.58
N GLU A 6 16.38 30.55 49.58
CA GLU A 6 16.43 32.01 49.42
C GLU A 6 17.53 32.46 48.44
N ILE A 7 18.70 31.79 48.46
CA ILE A 7 19.80 32.10 47.55
C ILE A 7 19.41 31.78 46.10
N ALA A 8 18.72 30.67 45.86
CA ALA A 8 18.30 30.25 44.53
C ALA A 8 17.15 31.11 43.98
N GLU A 9 16.22 31.54 44.85
CA GLU A 9 15.15 32.47 44.51
C GLU A 9 15.69 33.87 44.18
N LYS A 10 16.58 34.43 45.01
CA LYS A 10 17.25 35.71 44.72
C LYS A 10 18.09 35.68 43.44
N ALA A 11 18.68 34.54 43.11
CA ALA A 11 19.41 34.33 41.87
C ALA A 11 18.48 34.14 40.64
N GLY A 12 17.15 34.13 40.83
CA GLY A 12 16.16 33.96 39.75
C GLY A 12 16.20 32.58 39.10
N LEU A 13 16.69 31.56 39.82
CA LEU A 13 16.76 30.17 39.34
C LEU A 13 15.43 29.43 39.58
N ILE A 14 14.73 29.80 40.65
CA ILE A 14 13.43 29.27 41.04
C ILE A 14 12.48 30.42 41.41
N THR A 15 11.19 30.15 41.36
CA THR A 15 10.12 30.97 41.93
C THR A 15 9.34 30.12 42.92
N LEU A 16 9.13 30.64 44.13
CA LEU A 16 8.35 29.97 45.17
C LEU A 16 6.90 30.48 45.14
N SER A 17 5.96 29.56 45.13
CA SER A 17 4.55 29.81 45.44
C SER A 17 4.20 29.11 46.76
N PRO A 18 3.03 29.42 47.38
CA PRO A 18 2.61 28.76 48.61
C PRO A 18 2.51 27.22 48.51
N THR A 19 2.39 26.68 47.30
CA THR A 19 2.17 25.25 47.05
C THR A 19 3.16 24.62 46.08
N GLU A 20 4.05 25.40 45.44
CA GLU A 20 4.88 24.91 44.35
C GLU A 20 6.24 25.62 44.28
N ILE A 21 7.25 24.87 43.84
CA ILE A 21 8.57 25.38 43.49
C ILE A 21 8.71 25.24 41.98
N THR A 22 8.77 26.35 41.26
CA THR A 22 8.92 26.33 39.80
C THR A 22 10.34 26.73 39.44
N PHE A 23 11.02 25.90 38.65
CA PHE A 23 12.31 26.28 38.07
C PHE A 23 12.08 27.19 36.88
N ARG A 24 12.88 28.26 36.77
CA ARG A 24 12.80 29.19 35.62
C ARG A 24 12.99 28.49 34.28
N HIS A 25 13.79 27.42 34.25
CA HIS A 25 14.03 26.63 33.05
C HIS A 25 14.19 25.14 33.39
N PRO A 26 13.63 24.19 32.60
CA PRO A 26 13.72 22.75 32.86
C PRO A 26 15.15 22.22 33.02
N LEU A 27 16.12 22.82 32.32
CA LEU A 27 17.53 22.44 32.43
C LEU A 27 18.14 22.74 33.80
N ILE A 28 17.64 23.76 34.52
CA ILE A 28 18.13 24.08 35.88
C ILE A 28 17.70 22.99 36.85
N ALA A 29 16.44 22.54 36.77
CA ALA A 29 15.95 21.41 37.54
C ALA A 29 16.76 20.14 37.26
N ALA A 30 17.03 19.86 35.98
CA ALA A 30 17.83 18.73 35.57
C ALA A 30 19.28 18.82 36.05
N ALA A 31 19.89 20.01 36.04
CA ALA A 31 21.24 20.24 36.54
C ALA A 31 21.31 20.04 38.06
N ALA A 32 20.41 20.66 38.83
CA ALA A 32 20.34 20.52 40.28
C ALA A 32 20.15 19.06 40.71
N TYR A 33 19.28 18.32 40.02
CA TYR A 33 19.08 16.90 40.27
C TYR A 33 20.32 16.07 39.90
N ARG A 34 20.93 16.30 38.73
CA ARG A 34 22.11 15.52 38.28
C ARG A 34 23.38 15.82 39.08
N SER A 35 23.53 17.03 39.61
CA SER A 35 24.67 17.42 40.46
C SER A 35 24.55 16.90 41.89
N ALA A 36 23.35 16.51 42.33
CA ALA A 36 23.16 15.97 43.67
C ALA A 36 23.84 14.59 43.84
N PRO A 37 24.52 14.33 44.98
CA PRO A 37 25.05 13.02 45.31
C PRO A 37 23.98 11.93 45.21
N LEU A 38 24.38 10.70 44.88
CA LEU A 38 23.43 9.58 44.76
C LEU A 38 22.65 9.33 46.06
N SER A 39 23.31 9.45 47.22
CA SER A 39 22.68 9.32 48.54
C SER A 39 21.57 10.35 48.77
N ALA A 40 21.78 11.60 48.38
CA ALA A 40 20.78 12.67 48.49
C ALA A 40 19.58 12.42 47.57
N ARG A 41 19.83 11.94 46.34
CA ARG A 41 18.76 11.56 45.41
C ARG A 41 17.93 10.40 45.94
N ILE A 42 18.57 9.36 46.49
CA ILE A 42 17.86 8.23 47.11
C ILE A 42 17.01 8.72 48.27
N ALA A 43 17.58 9.51 49.19
CA ALA A 43 16.84 10.06 50.34
C ALA A 43 15.62 10.88 49.90
N ALA A 44 15.76 11.72 48.87
CA ALA A 44 14.66 12.49 48.31
C ALA A 44 13.58 11.58 47.69
N HIS A 45 13.97 10.60 46.87
CA HIS A 45 13.02 9.66 46.27
C HIS A 45 12.28 8.82 47.32
N THR A 46 12.97 8.37 48.38
CA THR A 46 12.36 7.67 49.52
C THR A 46 11.34 8.56 50.24
N ALA A 47 11.71 9.81 50.53
CA ALA A 47 10.83 10.76 51.20
C ALA A 47 9.57 11.07 50.38
N VAL A 48 9.73 11.29 49.07
CA VAL A 48 8.59 11.52 48.16
C VAL A 48 7.71 10.28 48.07
N ALA A 49 8.29 9.08 47.91
CA ALA A 49 7.52 7.85 47.88
C ALA A 49 6.69 7.63 49.16
N ALA A 50 7.24 7.99 50.33
CA ALA A 50 6.55 7.91 51.61
C ALA A 50 5.41 8.94 51.76
N ALA A 51 5.57 10.12 51.17
CA ALA A 51 4.55 11.18 51.21
C ALA A 51 3.36 10.93 50.26
N LEU A 52 3.54 10.13 49.21
CA LEU A 52 2.51 9.83 48.22
C LEU A 52 1.55 8.72 48.71
N THR A 53 0.64 9.06 49.63
CA THR A 53 -0.30 8.12 50.25
C THR A 53 -1.62 7.95 49.49
N ASP A 54 -2.00 8.90 48.64
CA ASP A 54 -3.25 8.86 47.87
C ASP A 54 -3.21 7.70 46.84
N PRO A 55 -4.29 6.90 46.69
CA PRO A 55 -4.42 5.94 45.61
C PRO A 55 -4.17 6.50 44.20
N ALA A 56 -4.49 7.78 43.96
CA ALA A 56 -4.24 8.47 42.69
C ALA A 56 -2.73 8.61 42.38
N ASP A 57 -1.89 8.69 43.40
CA ASP A 57 -0.44 8.85 43.26
C ASP A 57 0.33 7.52 43.13
N ARG A 58 -0.37 6.37 43.07
CA ARG A 58 0.26 5.04 43.04
C ARG A 58 1.33 4.87 41.94
N ASP A 59 1.08 5.40 40.74
CA ASP A 59 2.01 5.30 39.61
C ASP A 59 3.28 6.11 39.91
N ARG A 60 3.12 7.33 40.45
CA ARG A 60 4.23 8.20 40.84
C ARG A 60 5.03 7.58 41.98
N ARG A 61 4.35 7.05 43.01
CA ARG A 61 4.98 6.37 44.14
C ARG A 61 5.84 5.21 43.69
N ALA A 62 5.34 4.36 42.79
CA ALA A 62 6.09 3.23 42.24
C ALA A 62 7.40 3.70 41.57
N TRP A 63 7.35 4.76 40.76
CA TRP A 63 8.54 5.35 40.15
C TRP A 63 9.53 5.92 41.17
N HIS A 64 9.06 6.59 42.22
CA HIS A 64 9.95 7.11 43.27
C HIS A 64 10.61 5.98 44.06
N ARG A 65 9.88 4.93 44.45
CA ARG A 65 10.46 3.73 45.09
C ARG A 65 11.53 3.09 44.21
N ALA A 66 11.22 2.92 42.93
CA ALA A 66 12.15 2.35 41.97
C ALA A 66 13.45 3.16 41.77
N ARG A 67 13.40 4.48 41.97
CA ARG A 67 14.58 5.36 41.91
C ARG A 67 15.40 5.35 43.20
N ALA A 68 14.76 5.03 44.33
CA ALA A 68 15.41 4.90 45.62
C ALA A 68 16.06 3.52 45.83
N ALA A 69 15.61 2.48 45.11
CA ALA A 69 16.13 1.12 45.25
C ALA A 69 17.61 0.99 44.85
N THR A 70 18.42 0.43 45.74
CA THR A 70 19.86 0.14 45.54
C THR A 70 20.18 -1.33 45.29
N ALA A 71 19.16 -2.19 45.38
CA ALA A 71 19.21 -3.64 45.18
C ALA A 71 17.87 -4.09 44.54
N PRO A 72 17.74 -5.36 44.13
CA PRO A 72 16.43 -5.90 43.75
C PRO A 72 15.38 -5.65 44.85
N ASP A 73 14.17 -5.26 44.42
CA ASP A 73 13.01 -4.90 45.23
C ASP A 73 11.75 -5.40 44.50
N ASP A 74 11.35 -6.64 44.82
CA ASP A 74 10.22 -7.31 44.16
C ASP A 74 8.87 -6.61 44.39
N PRO A 75 8.57 -6.06 45.59
CA PRO A 75 7.39 -5.21 45.79
C PRO A 75 7.36 -3.99 44.86
N ALA A 76 8.47 -3.24 44.75
CA ALA A 76 8.54 -2.11 43.83
C ALA A 76 8.45 -2.54 42.36
N ALA A 77 9.01 -3.70 42.01
CA ALA A 77 8.89 -4.27 40.67
C ALA A 77 7.43 -4.60 40.31
N SER A 78 6.65 -5.16 41.25
CA SER A 78 5.23 -5.46 41.05
C SER A 78 4.38 -4.18 40.94
N GLU A 79 4.63 -3.14 41.75
CA GLU A 79 3.92 -1.87 41.61
C GLU A 79 4.19 -1.18 40.26
N LEU A 80 5.42 -1.30 39.75
CA LEU A 80 5.77 -0.82 38.41
C LEU A 80 5.12 -1.63 37.29
N GLU A 81 4.96 -2.93 37.47
CA GLU A 81 4.22 -3.77 36.54
C GLU A 81 2.74 -3.35 36.47
N ASP A 82 2.08 -3.13 37.60
CA ASP A 82 0.71 -2.62 37.59
C ASP A 82 0.63 -1.21 36.95
N THR A 83 1.67 -0.39 37.13
CA THR A 83 1.79 0.92 36.47
C THR A 83 1.89 0.76 34.95
N ALA A 84 2.65 -0.23 34.49
CA ALA A 84 2.77 -0.55 33.07
C ALA A 84 1.44 -1.02 32.48
N GLU A 85 0.70 -1.87 33.20
CA GLU A 85 -0.62 -2.35 32.77
C GLU A 85 -1.63 -1.21 32.61
N ARG A 86 -1.71 -0.30 33.58
CA ARG A 86 -2.58 0.89 33.49
C ARG A 86 -2.18 1.83 32.36
N ALA A 87 -0.87 2.00 32.14
CA ALA A 87 -0.38 2.80 31.02
C ALA A 87 -0.80 2.15 29.69
N ARG A 88 -0.64 0.83 29.55
CA ARG A 88 -1.04 0.06 28.36
C ARG A 88 -2.54 0.15 28.11
N GLU A 89 -3.38 0.05 29.13
CA GLU A 89 -4.85 0.17 29.02
C GLU A 89 -5.29 1.52 28.47
N ARG A 90 -4.54 2.59 28.75
CA ARG A 90 -4.78 3.94 28.22
C ARG A 90 -4.03 4.23 26.89
N GLY A 91 -3.42 3.22 26.27
CA GLY A 91 -2.65 3.36 25.03
C GLY A 91 -1.25 3.95 25.19
N GLY A 92 -0.77 4.15 26.42
CA GLY A 92 0.57 4.66 26.73
C GLY A 92 1.66 3.59 26.65
N TYR A 93 1.91 3.03 25.46
CA TYR A 93 2.85 1.93 25.26
C TYR A 93 4.30 2.27 25.60
N GLU A 94 4.73 3.52 25.38
CA GLU A 94 6.10 3.95 25.75
C GLU A 94 6.28 3.96 27.27
N ALA A 95 5.32 4.54 27.99
CA ALA A 95 5.32 4.54 29.45
C ALA A 95 5.25 3.11 30.01
N ALA A 96 4.46 2.23 29.38
CA ALA A 96 4.38 0.82 29.74
C ALA A 96 5.73 0.11 29.52
N ALA A 97 6.39 0.31 28.37
CA ALA A 97 7.70 -0.27 28.08
C ALA A 97 8.75 0.16 29.12
N ALA A 98 8.79 1.45 29.45
CA ALA A 98 9.71 1.99 30.46
C ALA A 98 9.46 1.40 31.85
N ALA A 99 8.18 1.26 32.25
CA ALA A 99 7.80 0.69 33.53
C ALA A 99 8.14 -0.81 33.62
N TYR A 100 7.85 -1.62 32.57
CA TYR A 100 8.25 -3.03 32.53
C TYR A 100 9.77 -3.21 32.54
N HIS A 101 10.52 -2.39 31.82
CA HIS A 101 11.98 -2.45 31.82
C HIS A 101 12.54 -2.12 33.21
N GLN A 102 12.00 -1.11 33.89
CA GLN A 102 12.41 -0.78 35.25
C GLN A 102 11.98 -1.87 36.26
N ALA A 103 10.79 -2.46 36.10
CA ALA A 103 10.35 -3.59 36.92
C ALA A 103 11.31 -4.78 36.78
N ALA A 104 11.71 -5.11 35.56
CA ALA A 104 12.69 -6.18 35.31
C ALA A 104 14.03 -5.92 36.00
N ARG A 105 14.52 -4.67 36.04
CA ARG A 105 15.77 -4.32 36.73
C ARG A 105 15.71 -4.54 38.24
N LEU A 106 14.54 -4.36 38.85
CA LEU A 106 14.32 -4.54 40.28
C LEU A 106 13.94 -5.97 40.67
N THR A 107 13.69 -6.84 39.70
CA THR A 107 13.23 -8.21 39.98
C THR A 107 14.39 -9.09 40.42
N SER A 108 14.23 -9.80 41.53
CA SER A 108 15.24 -10.72 42.07
C SER A 108 15.22 -12.08 41.34
N VAL A 109 14.02 -12.60 41.05
CA VAL A 109 13.81 -13.91 40.45
C VAL A 109 14.11 -13.89 38.94
N PRO A 110 15.05 -14.70 38.42
CA PRO A 110 15.44 -14.66 37.01
C PRO A 110 14.32 -14.92 36.00
N SER A 111 13.37 -15.81 36.31
CA SER A 111 12.23 -16.12 35.43
C SER A 111 11.23 -14.97 35.34
N ASP A 112 10.93 -14.30 36.45
CA ASP A 112 10.05 -13.12 36.47
C ASP A 112 10.70 -11.93 35.78
N ARG A 113 12.01 -11.79 35.95
CA ARG A 113 12.82 -10.80 35.22
C ARG A 113 12.74 -11.03 33.71
N ALA A 114 12.87 -12.28 33.25
CA ALA A 114 12.72 -12.63 31.84
C ALA A 114 11.32 -12.29 31.33
N ARG A 115 10.27 -12.62 32.09
CA ARG A 115 8.86 -12.30 31.76
C ARG A 115 8.63 -10.80 31.59
N ARG A 116 9.14 -9.99 32.51
CA ARG A 116 9.04 -8.52 32.47
C ARG A 116 9.85 -7.89 31.34
N LEU A 117 11.03 -8.43 31.01
CA LEU A 117 11.80 -8.02 29.83
C LEU A 117 11.05 -8.30 28.52
N VAL A 118 10.42 -9.47 28.41
CA VAL A 118 9.59 -9.78 27.24
C VAL A 118 8.42 -8.80 27.12
N LEU A 119 7.72 -8.51 28.22
CA LEU A 119 6.64 -7.51 28.22
C LEU A 119 7.15 -6.12 27.81
N ALA A 120 8.34 -5.71 28.29
CA ALA A 120 8.97 -4.46 27.88
C ALA A 120 9.24 -4.44 26.37
N GLY A 121 9.81 -5.52 25.82
CA GLY A 121 10.11 -5.63 24.39
C GLY A 121 8.86 -5.69 23.50
N GLU A 122 7.78 -6.30 23.98
CA GLU A 122 6.48 -6.29 23.30
C GLU A 122 5.93 -4.86 23.23
N MET A 123 5.96 -4.09 24.32
CA MET A 123 5.50 -2.69 24.33
C MET A 123 6.40 -1.78 23.48
N ALA A 124 7.72 -1.99 23.52
CA ALA A 124 8.66 -1.25 22.69
C ALA A 124 8.43 -1.51 21.18
N SER A 125 8.05 -2.74 20.82
CA SER A 125 7.71 -3.10 19.45
C SER A 125 6.48 -2.33 18.92
N GLU A 126 5.55 -1.93 19.79
CA GLU A 126 4.37 -1.13 19.42
C GLU A 126 4.72 0.34 19.10
N THR A 127 5.81 0.86 19.67
CA THR A 127 6.21 2.28 19.56
C THR A 127 7.37 2.53 18.60
N ALA A 128 7.71 1.55 17.74
CA ALA A 128 8.83 1.58 16.81
C ALA A 128 10.22 1.79 17.45
N ARG A 129 10.35 1.59 18.77
CA ARG A 129 11.64 1.56 19.49
C ARG A 129 12.30 0.19 19.35
N LEU A 130 12.71 -0.12 18.11
CA LEU A 130 13.14 -1.47 17.72
C LEU A 130 14.41 -1.94 18.42
N ASP A 131 15.34 -1.02 18.70
CA ASP A 131 16.58 -1.34 19.41
C ASP A 131 16.32 -1.75 20.87
N ASP A 132 15.43 -1.04 21.55
CA ASP A 132 15.02 -1.39 22.92
C ASP A 132 14.28 -2.74 22.95
N ALA A 133 13.42 -2.99 21.96
CA ALA A 133 12.73 -4.28 21.84
C ALA A 133 13.72 -5.44 21.64
N ARG A 134 14.72 -5.24 20.77
CA ARG A 134 15.79 -6.21 20.51
C ARG A 134 16.63 -6.44 21.76
N GLU A 135 17.07 -5.38 22.42
CA GLU A 135 17.89 -5.48 23.63
C GLU A 135 17.14 -6.21 24.75
N ALA A 136 15.88 -5.86 25.01
CA ALA A 136 15.07 -6.52 26.03
C ALA A 136 14.90 -8.03 25.73
N ALA A 137 14.67 -8.40 24.47
CA ALA A 137 14.54 -9.80 24.08
C ALA A 137 15.88 -10.57 24.17
N GLU A 138 17.00 -9.95 23.82
CA GLU A 138 18.34 -10.53 23.97
C GLU A 138 18.71 -10.75 25.45
N GLN A 139 18.37 -9.79 26.32
CA GLN A 139 18.54 -9.94 27.76
C GLN A 139 17.66 -11.07 28.30
N ALA A 140 16.39 -11.14 27.89
CA ALA A 140 15.47 -12.20 28.31
C ALA A 140 15.94 -13.59 27.84
N ALA A 141 16.53 -13.69 26.64
CA ALA A 141 17.02 -14.95 26.08
C ALA A 141 18.14 -15.60 26.91
N ARG A 142 18.89 -14.81 27.69
CA ARG A 142 19.98 -15.27 28.57
C ARG A 142 19.48 -15.78 29.92
N LEU A 143 18.20 -15.61 30.23
CA LEU A 143 17.59 -16.00 31.51
C LEU A 143 16.81 -17.32 31.38
N PRO A 144 16.51 -18.00 32.51
CA PRO A 144 15.62 -19.15 32.51
C PRO A 144 14.23 -18.76 31.97
N ALA A 145 13.73 -19.55 31.03
CA ALA A 145 12.44 -19.31 30.38
C ALA A 145 11.79 -20.65 30.03
N ASP A 146 10.49 -20.77 30.34
CA ASP A 146 9.66 -21.88 29.90
C ASP A 146 9.44 -21.84 28.37
N PRO A 147 8.89 -22.90 27.76
CA PRO A 147 8.68 -22.95 26.31
C PRO A 147 7.77 -21.82 25.78
N ALA A 148 6.73 -21.43 26.54
CA ALA A 148 5.81 -20.37 26.16
C ALA A 148 6.48 -18.98 26.14
N LEU A 149 7.39 -18.72 27.06
CA LEU A 149 8.19 -17.49 27.14
C LEU A 149 9.28 -17.48 26.08
N ARG A 150 9.93 -18.63 25.79
CA ARG A 150 10.87 -18.77 24.66
C ARG A 150 10.24 -18.39 23.33
N ALA A 151 9.01 -18.86 23.07
CA ALA A 151 8.24 -18.48 21.90
C ALA A 151 7.97 -16.96 21.83
N ARG A 152 7.66 -16.32 22.95
CA ARG A 152 7.47 -14.85 23.00
C ARG A 152 8.77 -14.07 22.76
N ILE A 153 9.89 -14.53 23.31
CA ILE A 153 11.22 -13.95 23.06
C ILE A 153 11.51 -13.98 21.55
N ALA A 154 11.29 -15.12 20.89
CA ALA A 154 11.47 -15.28 19.45
C ALA A 154 10.57 -14.31 18.67
N ARG A 155 9.31 -14.14 19.06
CA ARG A 155 8.37 -13.20 18.43
C ARG A 155 8.81 -11.72 18.54
N VAL A 156 9.31 -11.29 19.70
CA VAL A 156 9.83 -9.92 19.87
C VAL A 156 11.04 -9.69 18.98
N ARG A 157 12.01 -10.63 18.97
CA ARG A 157 13.19 -10.55 18.08
C ARG A 157 12.78 -10.50 16.61
N ALA A 158 11.88 -11.37 16.19
CA ALA A 158 11.40 -11.41 14.82
C ALA A 158 10.67 -10.11 14.40
N THR A 159 9.88 -9.53 15.30
CA THR A 159 9.19 -8.25 15.04
C THR A 159 10.20 -7.13 14.81
N ALA A 160 11.27 -7.07 15.61
CA ALA A 160 12.34 -6.10 15.43
C ALA A 160 13.07 -6.32 14.09
N GLU A 161 13.50 -7.54 13.76
CA GLU A 161 14.16 -7.87 12.49
C GLU A 161 13.29 -7.53 11.29
N PHE A 162 11.99 -7.88 11.33
CA PHE A 162 11.06 -7.57 10.24
C PHE A 162 10.94 -6.05 10.01
N LYS A 163 10.71 -5.29 11.08
CA LYS A 163 10.57 -3.82 11.00
C LYS A 163 11.87 -3.12 10.58
N GLN A 164 13.04 -3.74 10.79
CA GLN A 164 14.34 -3.28 10.28
C GLN A 164 14.60 -3.70 8.82
N GLY A 165 13.64 -4.31 8.14
CA GLY A 165 13.78 -4.73 6.74
C GLY A 165 14.57 -6.02 6.55
N ARG A 166 14.60 -6.90 7.56
CA ARG A 166 15.26 -8.23 7.51
C ARG A 166 14.24 -9.37 7.62
N PRO A 167 13.27 -9.47 6.69
CA PRO A 167 12.15 -10.42 6.80
C PRO A 167 12.58 -11.89 6.75
N ARG A 168 13.70 -12.26 6.09
CA ARG A 168 14.24 -13.63 6.14
C ARG A 168 14.63 -14.03 7.57
N SER A 169 15.33 -13.15 8.29
CA SER A 169 15.73 -13.42 9.68
C SER A 169 14.51 -13.53 10.60
N ALA A 170 13.52 -12.64 10.40
CA ALA A 170 12.26 -12.69 11.12
C ALA A 170 11.53 -14.04 10.92
N HIS A 171 11.45 -14.51 9.67
CA HIS A 171 10.85 -15.81 9.34
C HIS A 171 11.53 -16.96 10.09
N THR A 172 12.87 -17.04 10.03
CA THR A 172 13.64 -18.08 10.74
C THR A 172 13.33 -18.08 12.23
N LEU A 173 13.43 -16.92 12.89
CA LEU A 173 13.16 -16.77 14.31
C LEU A 173 11.73 -17.21 14.70
N LEU A 174 10.73 -16.92 13.87
CA LEU A 174 9.35 -17.31 14.12
C LEU A 174 9.15 -18.81 13.94
N THR A 175 9.71 -19.41 12.88
CA THR A 175 9.59 -20.85 12.66
C THR A 175 10.29 -21.68 13.71
N GLU A 176 11.49 -21.28 14.15
CA GLU A 176 12.22 -21.93 15.24
C GLU A 176 11.51 -21.74 16.59
N GLY A 177 11.03 -20.52 16.85
CA GLY A 177 10.32 -20.21 18.10
C GLY A 177 8.98 -20.94 18.23
N ALA A 178 8.27 -21.19 17.13
CA ALA A 178 7.00 -21.90 17.12
C ALA A 178 7.15 -23.36 17.60
N VAL A 179 8.32 -23.99 17.36
CA VAL A 179 8.61 -25.36 17.83
C VAL A 179 8.49 -25.50 19.34
N HIS A 180 8.75 -24.44 20.11
CA HIS A 180 8.64 -24.47 21.57
C HIS A 180 7.21 -24.62 22.08
N VAL A 181 6.21 -24.27 21.26
CA VAL A 181 4.79 -24.30 21.65
C VAL A 181 3.97 -25.28 20.82
N ALA A 182 4.65 -26.00 19.91
CA ALA A 182 4.04 -27.01 19.07
C ALA A 182 3.32 -28.08 19.91
N GLY A 183 2.04 -28.31 19.61
CA GLY A 183 1.20 -29.28 20.31
C GLY A 183 0.80 -28.92 21.75
N THR A 184 1.25 -27.78 22.30
CA THR A 184 0.91 -27.33 23.66
C THR A 184 0.09 -26.03 23.68
N ASP A 185 0.35 -25.11 22.77
CA ASP A 185 -0.41 -23.86 22.59
C ASP A 185 -0.62 -23.60 21.08
N PRO A 186 -1.62 -24.26 20.47
CA PRO A 186 -1.84 -24.19 19.02
C PRO A 186 -2.24 -22.78 18.54
N HIS A 187 -2.86 -21.96 19.39
CA HIS A 187 -3.20 -20.57 19.06
C HIS A 187 -1.94 -19.71 18.93
N ARG A 188 -0.98 -19.88 19.84
CA ARG A 188 0.29 -19.15 19.76
C ARG A 188 1.14 -19.63 18.60
N GLU A 189 1.21 -20.95 18.39
CA GLU A 189 1.88 -21.53 17.21
C GLU A 189 1.33 -20.92 15.92
N LEU A 190 0.01 -20.88 15.75
CA LEU A 190 -0.63 -20.28 14.59
C LEU A 190 -0.29 -18.79 14.43
N ARG A 191 -0.31 -18.02 15.52
CA ARG A 191 0.04 -16.59 15.49
C ARG A 191 1.49 -16.35 15.10
N MET A 192 2.40 -17.24 15.49
CA MET A 192 3.79 -17.17 15.04
C MET A 192 3.89 -17.47 13.54
N HIS A 193 3.12 -18.44 13.05
CA HIS A 193 3.03 -18.73 11.62
C HIS A 193 2.36 -17.62 10.81
N LEU A 194 1.42 -16.86 11.38
CA LEU A 194 0.84 -15.67 10.75
C LEU A 194 1.92 -14.64 10.40
N THR A 195 2.73 -14.26 11.39
CA THR A 195 3.82 -13.32 11.19
C THR A 195 4.91 -13.92 10.28
N ALA A 196 5.16 -15.23 10.35
CA ALA A 196 6.15 -15.90 9.50
C ALA A 196 5.69 -15.92 8.03
N ALA A 197 4.42 -16.24 7.77
CA ALA A 197 3.83 -16.21 6.44
C ALA A 197 3.94 -14.80 5.83
N ASN A 198 3.67 -13.76 6.60
CA ASN A 198 3.85 -12.38 6.16
C ASN A 198 5.32 -12.06 5.81
N ALA A 199 6.25 -12.50 6.67
CA ALA A 199 7.68 -12.35 6.40
C ALA A 199 8.11 -13.07 5.11
N ALA A 200 7.68 -14.32 4.92
CA ALA A 200 7.96 -15.08 3.70
C ALA A 200 7.33 -14.45 2.45
N TRP A 201 6.10 -13.98 2.56
CA TRP A 201 5.39 -13.28 1.49
C TRP A 201 6.12 -12.01 1.07
N THR A 202 6.54 -11.21 2.05
CA THR A 202 7.33 -9.99 1.82
C THR A 202 8.67 -10.28 1.11
N VAL A 203 9.30 -11.42 1.41
CA VAL A 203 10.57 -11.83 0.78
C VAL A 203 10.38 -12.28 -0.67
N GLY A 204 9.23 -12.87 -1.01
CA GLY A 204 9.07 -13.46 -2.34
C GLY A 204 9.52 -14.91 -2.47
N ASP A 205 10.04 -15.55 -1.41
CA ASP A 205 10.74 -16.84 -1.52
C ASP A 205 9.76 -18.03 -1.43
N PRO A 206 9.58 -18.82 -2.52
CA PRO A 206 8.70 -19.98 -2.53
C PRO A 206 9.12 -21.05 -1.52
N ALA A 207 10.41 -21.20 -1.21
CA ALA A 207 10.88 -22.19 -0.26
C ALA A 207 10.49 -21.83 1.18
N LEU A 208 10.53 -20.54 1.54
CA LEU A 208 10.07 -20.08 2.85
C LEU A 208 8.55 -20.22 3.00
N LEU A 209 7.80 -19.93 1.93
CA LEU A 209 6.34 -20.10 1.88
C LEU A 209 5.96 -21.58 1.97
N ALA A 210 6.66 -22.46 1.24
CA ALA A 210 6.50 -23.91 1.32
C ALA A 210 6.77 -24.44 2.73
N LEU A 211 7.86 -24.00 3.36
CA LEU A 211 8.19 -24.38 4.73
C LEU A 211 7.11 -23.96 5.72
N THR A 212 6.60 -22.72 5.63
CA THR A 212 5.49 -22.27 6.49
C THR A 212 4.20 -23.05 6.21
N HIS A 213 3.91 -23.34 4.95
CA HIS A 213 2.77 -24.17 4.56
C HIS A 213 2.83 -25.57 5.19
N ASP A 214 3.99 -26.23 5.11
CA ASP A 214 4.19 -27.57 5.68
C ASP A 214 4.01 -27.58 7.21
N ARG A 215 4.42 -26.50 7.89
CA ARG A 215 4.19 -26.33 9.33
C ARG A 215 2.71 -26.12 9.65
N LEU A 216 2.00 -25.31 8.87
CA LEU A 216 0.56 -25.12 9.02
C LEU A 216 -0.22 -26.42 8.80
N ALA A 217 0.21 -27.27 7.85
CA ALA A 217 -0.41 -28.56 7.61
C ALA A 217 -0.23 -29.55 8.79
N ALA A 218 0.86 -29.41 9.56
CA ALA A 218 1.10 -30.22 10.76
C ALA A 218 0.39 -29.68 12.02
N LEU A 219 -0.03 -28.42 12.02
CA LEU A 219 -0.75 -27.79 13.12
C LEU A 219 -2.21 -28.25 13.15
N HIS A 220 -2.63 -28.81 14.29
CA HIS A 220 -4.00 -29.24 14.53
C HIS A 220 -4.71 -28.24 15.45
N LEU A 221 -5.86 -27.75 15.01
CA LEU A 221 -6.80 -26.98 15.82
C LEU A 221 -7.97 -27.88 16.26
N PRO A 222 -8.52 -27.71 17.48
CA PRO A 222 -9.74 -28.39 17.89
C PRO A 222 -10.92 -28.11 16.95
N ASP A 223 -11.89 -29.03 16.91
CA ASP A 223 -13.12 -28.80 16.14
C ASP A 223 -13.88 -27.58 16.66
N GLY A 224 -14.31 -26.70 15.74
CA GLY A 224 -15.00 -25.46 16.10
C GLY A 224 -14.11 -24.35 16.63
N ASP A 225 -12.78 -24.50 16.54
CA ASP A 225 -11.84 -23.50 17.02
C ASP A 225 -12.02 -22.15 16.31
N PRO A 226 -12.06 -21.01 17.05
CA PRO A 226 -12.27 -19.69 16.46
C PRO A 226 -11.14 -19.23 15.53
N MET A 227 -9.98 -19.88 15.55
CA MET A 227 -8.86 -19.60 14.66
C MET A 227 -8.83 -20.42 13.36
N THR A 228 -9.81 -21.30 13.16
CA THR A 228 -9.90 -22.17 11.98
C THR A 228 -9.84 -21.38 10.67
N SER A 229 -10.50 -20.22 10.58
CA SER A 229 -10.46 -19.42 9.35
C SER A 229 -9.15 -18.69 9.13
N VAL A 230 -8.42 -18.30 10.18
CA VAL A 230 -7.06 -17.75 10.05
C VAL A 230 -6.09 -18.85 9.60
N HIS A 231 -6.22 -20.06 10.15
CA HIS A 231 -5.42 -21.21 9.70
C HIS A 231 -5.66 -21.57 8.23
N ARG A 232 -6.93 -21.62 7.79
CA ARG A 232 -7.27 -21.82 6.37
C ARG A 232 -6.75 -20.71 5.48
N PHE A 233 -6.90 -19.45 5.90
CA PHE A 233 -6.36 -18.29 5.19
C PHE A 233 -4.84 -18.39 5.01
N LEU A 234 -4.12 -18.72 6.07
CA LEU A 234 -2.67 -18.86 6.02
C LEU A 234 -2.22 -20.03 5.16
N SER A 235 -2.90 -21.17 5.28
CA SER A 235 -2.68 -22.33 4.42
C SER A 235 -2.87 -21.98 2.95
N TRP A 236 -3.90 -21.20 2.64
CA TRP A 236 -4.19 -20.69 1.29
C TRP A 236 -3.10 -19.75 0.77
N MET A 237 -2.77 -18.69 1.52
CA MET A 237 -1.74 -17.70 1.14
C MET A 237 -0.38 -18.37 0.91
N THR A 238 0.02 -19.26 1.81
CA THR A 238 1.32 -19.93 1.73
C THR A 238 1.35 -20.98 0.61
N ALA A 239 0.25 -21.68 0.34
CA ALA A 239 0.14 -22.58 -0.81
C ALA A 239 0.28 -21.80 -2.12
N LEU A 240 -0.51 -20.73 -2.28
CA LEU A 240 -0.49 -19.88 -3.47
C LEU A 240 0.92 -19.35 -3.73
N GLY A 241 1.53 -18.72 -2.73
CA GLY A 241 2.87 -18.16 -2.85
C GLY A 241 3.98 -19.20 -3.00
N ALA A 242 3.76 -20.46 -2.61
CA ALA A 242 4.68 -21.57 -2.87
C ALA A 242 4.47 -22.22 -4.26
N GLY A 243 3.49 -21.78 -5.05
CA GLY A 243 3.11 -22.43 -6.31
C GLY A 243 2.47 -23.80 -6.11
N ARG A 244 1.86 -24.05 -4.95
CA ARG A 244 1.14 -25.28 -4.62
C ARG A 244 -0.36 -25.08 -4.84
N PRO A 245 -1.13 -26.15 -5.11
CA PRO A 245 -2.58 -26.06 -5.18
C PRO A 245 -3.15 -25.50 -3.87
N ALA A 246 -3.93 -24.44 -3.97
CA ALA A 246 -4.62 -23.82 -2.87
C ALA A 246 -6.11 -24.20 -2.91
N ALA A 247 -6.70 -24.43 -1.74
CA ALA A 247 -8.15 -24.63 -1.61
C ALA A 247 -8.91 -23.32 -1.93
N GLU A 248 -10.23 -23.31 -1.81
CA GLU A 248 -10.96 -22.03 -1.85
C GLU A 248 -10.58 -21.15 -0.66
N LEU A 249 -10.35 -19.86 -0.91
CA LEU A 249 -10.20 -18.91 0.19
C LEU A 249 -11.59 -18.59 0.78
N PRO A 250 -11.78 -18.70 2.11
CA PRO A 250 -12.99 -18.21 2.76
C PRO A 250 -13.17 -16.69 2.56
N ALA A 251 -14.40 -16.18 2.72
CA ALA A 251 -14.65 -14.74 2.62
C ALA A 251 -13.84 -13.93 3.68
N PRO A 252 -13.06 -12.89 3.29
CA PRO A 252 -12.19 -12.10 4.17
C PRO A 252 -12.91 -11.39 5.30
N ASP A 253 -14.15 -10.95 5.11
CA ASP A 253 -14.98 -10.33 6.15
C ASP A 253 -15.24 -11.32 7.30
N ARG A 254 -15.55 -12.58 6.95
CA ARG A 254 -15.68 -13.67 7.91
C ARG A 254 -14.35 -14.00 8.58
N ILE A 255 -13.26 -14.11 7.81
CA ILE A 255 -11.92 -14.39 8.36
C ILE A 255 -11.51 -13.31 9.36
N ILE A 256 -11.68 -12.02 9.02
CA ILE A 256 -11.26 -10.92 9.89
C ILE A 256 -12.18 -10.83 11.12
N THR A 257 -13.49 -11.03 10.97
CA THR A 257 -14.42 -11.07 12.11
C THR A 257 -14.06 -12.19 13.08
N GLU A 258 -13.83 -13.41 12.57
CA GLU A 258 -13.42 -14.56 13.38
C GLU A 258 -12.03 -14.36 14.00
N ALA A 259 -11.09 -13.76 13.25
CA ALA A 259 -9.77 -13.41 13.77
C ALA A 259 -9.86 -12.45 14.97
N ARG A 260 -10.70 -11.41 14.88
CA ARG A 260 -10.96 -10.48 15.98
C ARG A 260 -11.56 -11.19 17.19
N ASN A 261 -12.54 -12.07 16.96
CA ASN A 261 -13.18 -12.85 18.03
C ASN A 261 -12.19 -13.78 18.74
N ALA A 262 -11.22 -14.33 18.02
CA ALA A 262 -10.15 -15.13 18.59
C ALA A 262 -8.94 -14.30 19.07
N SER A 263 -9.14 -13.01 19.37
CA SER A 263 -8.14 -12.12 19.96
C SER A 263 -6.93 -11.78 19.07
N VAL A 264 -7.02 -11.95 17.75
CA VAL A 264 -6.13 -11.26 16.80
C VAL A 264 -6.58 -9.81 16.70
N ARG A 265 -5.94 -8.94 17.50
CA ARG A 265 -6.27 -7.51 17.61
C ARG A 265 -5.19 -6.59 17.08
N CYS A 266 -4.05 -7.14 16.69
CA CYS A 266 -2.94 -6.35 16.17
C CYS A 266 -3.29 -5.84 14.76
N PRO A 267 -3.35 -4.52 14.51
CA PRO A 267 -3.66 -3.98 13.18
C PRO A 267 -2.75 -4.52 12.08
N TYR A 268 -1.50 -4.84 12.41
CA TYR A 268 -0.53 -5.46 11.51
C TYR A 268 -0.94 -6.86 11.02
N ASP A 269 -1.39 -7.71 11.95
CA ASP A 269 -1.82 -9.06 11.62
C ASP A 269 -3.10 -9.01 10.76
N LEU A 270 -4.00 -8.08 11.09
CA LEU A 270 -5.22 -7.85 10.32
C LEU A 270 -4.94 -7.24 8.94
N SER A 271 -3.90 -6.40 8.79
CA SER A 271 -3.50 -5.85 7.50
C SER A 271 -3.03 -6.92 6.54
N PHE A 272 -2.28 -7.92 7.03
CA PHE A 272 -1.85 -9.04 6.19
C PHE A 272 -3.04 -9.89 5.70
N ILE A 273 -4.06 -10.08 6.55
CA ILE A 273 -5.31 -10.74 6.14
C ILE A 273 -6.02 -9.92 5.05
N ALA A 274 -6.06 -8.59 5.20
CA ALA A 274 -6.63 -7.71 4.18
C ALA A 274 -5.88 -7.77 2.84
N VAL A 275 -4.54 -7.84 2.86
CA VAL A 275 -3.73 -8.06 1.64
C VAL A 275 -4.15 -9.35 0.94
N GLY A 276 -4.37 -10.44 1.68
CA GLY A 276 -4.84 -11.67 1.05
C GLY A 276 -6.25 -11.56 0.43
N GLY A 277 -7.12 -10.70 0.97
CA GLY A 277 -8.39 -10.35 0.33
C GLY A 277 -8.23 -9.64 -1.03
N LEU A 278 -7.24 -8.75 -1.15
CA LEU A 278 -6.85 -8.14 -2.43
C LEU A 278 -6.26 -9.16 -3.42
N VAL A 279 -5.39 -10.05 -2.94
CA VAL A 279 -4.83 -11.15 -3.75
C VAL A 279 -5.92 -12.12 -4.21
N ALA A 280 -6.98 -12.27 -3.42
CA ALA A 280 -8.10 -13.14 -3.75
C ALA A 280 -9.16 -12.50 -4.64
N GLY A 281 -9.02 -11.23 -5.03
CA GLY A 281 -10.02 -10.52 -5.84
C GLY A 281 -11.29 -10.11 -5.08
N GLN A 282 -11.21 -9.97 -3.76
CA GLN A 282 -12.35 -9.70 -2.89
C GLN A 282 -12.32 -8.25 -2.35
N GLU A 283 -12.12 -7.29 -3.26
CA GLU A 283 -11.91 -5.87 -2.93
C GLU A 283 -13.06 -5.26 -2.12
N ARG A 284 -14.31 -5.58 -2.47
CA ARG A 284 -15.50 -5.00 -1.81
C ARG A 284 -15.57 -5.37 -0.33
N ALA A 285 -15.39 -6.65 0.00
CA ALA A 285 -15.35 -7.11 1.39
C ALA A 285 -14.13 -6.54 2.13
N THR A 286 -12.97 -6.52 1.46
CA THR A 286 -11.70 -6.05 2.03
C THR A 286 -11.73 -4.55 2.34
N GLY A 287 -12.29 -3.72 1.45
CA GLY A 287 -12.39 -2.27 1.61
C GLY A 287 -13.21 -1.85 2.83
N GLY A 288 -14.33 -2.53 3.09
CA GLY A 288 -15.16 -2.27 4.27
C GLY A 288 -14.40 -2.52 5.59
N VAL A 289 -13.58 -3.57 5.64
CA VAL A 289 -12.78 -3.90 6.82
C VAL A 289 -11.63 -2.90 7.01
N LEU A 290 -10.93 -2.53 5.93
CA LEU A 290 -9.86 -1.54 5.97
C LEU A 290 -10.38 -0.17 6.44
N ALA A 291 -11.59 0.22 6.05
CA ALA A 291 -12.24 1.43 6.54
C ALA A 291 -12.46 1.41 8.06
N ALA A 292 -12.95 0.28 8.61
CA ALA A 292 -13.14 0.13 10.05
C ALA A 292 -11.82 0.16 10.83
N LEU A 293 -10.76 -0.47 10.30
CA LEU A 293 -9.43 -0.46 10.90
C LEU A 293 -8.75 0.92 10.83
N ALA A 294 -8.99 1.69 9.77
CA ALA A 294 -8.54 3.07 9.68
C ALA A 294 -9.18 3.93 10.78
N GLU A 295 -10.48 3.81 10.99
CA GLU A 295 -11.20 4.55 12.05
C GLU A 295 -10.73 4.14 13.46
N GLU A 296 -10.49 2.85 13.69
CA GLU A 296 -9.89 2.37 14.94
C GLU A 296 -8.49 2.96 15.16
N SER A 297 -7.68 3.05 14.10
CA SER A 297 -6.34 3.64 14.16
C SER A 297 -6.40 5.14 14.45
N ARG A 298 -7.38 5.88 13.92
CA ARG A 298 -7.64 7.28 14.25
C ARG A 298 -7.96 7.45 15.74
N ARG A 299 -8.94 6.72 16.25
CA ARG A 299 -9.39 6.81 17.66
C ARG A 299 -8.30 6.44 18.66
N SER A 300 -7.38 5.56 18.28
CA SER A 300 -6.27 5.11 19.13
C SER A 300 -4.97 5.89 18.93
N GLY A 301 -4.94 6.92 18.08
CA GLY A 301 -3.75 7.74 17.83
C GLY A 301 -2.61 6.98 17.13
N ARG A 302 -2.92 5.89 16.42
CA ARG A 302 -1.94 5.00 15.79
C ARG A 302 -1.65 5.41 14.35
N VAL A 303 -0.97 6.53 14.16
CA VAL A 303 -0.78 7.15 12.83
C VAL A 303 -0.12 6.21 11.82
N GLY A 304 0.91 5.45 12.20
CA GLY A 304 1.56 4.54 11.26
C GLY A 304 0.67 3.40 10.75
N TRP A 305 -0.28 2.95 11.57
CA TRP A 305 -1.29 1.96 11.16
C TRP A 305 -2.39 2.59 10.32
N LEU A 306 -2.80 3.83 10.66
CA LEU A 306 -3.74 4.59 9.85
C LEU A 306 -3.24 4.73 8.40
N VAL A 307 -1.98 5.13 8.22
CA VAL A 307 -1.34 5.24 6.90
C VAL A 307 -1.45 3.92 6.13
N ALA A 308 -1.07 2.80 6.73
CA ALA A 308 -1.15 1.49 6.09
C ALA A 308 -2.58 1.12 5.65
N MET A 309 -3.59 1.42 6.49
CA MET A 309 -4.99 1.12 6.18
C MET A 309 -5.50 1.98 5.02
N LEU A 310 -5.14 3.27 5.00
CA LEU A 310 -5.49 4.18 3.91
C LEU A 310 -4.86 3.75 2.59
N SER A 311 -3.58 3.35 2.60
CA SER A 311 -2.86 2.84 1.42
C SER A 311 -3.50 1.58 0.84
N LEU A 312 -3.84 0.59 1.68
CA LEU A 312 -4.48 -0.63 1.20
C LEU A 312 -5.91 -0.36 0.71
N ARG A 313 -6.64 0.54 1.39
CA ARG A 313 -8.00 0.89 1.01
C ARG A 313 -8.02 1.59 -0.34
N SER A 314 -7.10 2.54 -0.58
CA SER A 314 -7.04 3.23 -1.87
C SER A 314 -6.89 2.27 -3.04
N SER A 315 -6.14 1.17 -2.87
CA SER A 315 -6.03 0.10 -3.87
C SER A 315 -7.37 -0.61 -4.11
N CYS A 316 -8.16 -0.92 -3.08
CA CYS A 316 -9.51 -1.48 -3.26
C CYS A 316 -10.40 -0.52 -4.05
N GLU A 317 -10.42 0.76 -3.68
CA GLU A 317 -11.30 1.75 -4.30
C GLU A 317 -10.94 1.99 -5.78
N VAL A 318 -9.65 1.98 -6.16
CA VAL A 318 -9.22 2.02 -7.57
C VAL A 318 -9.84 0.86 -8.36
N LEU A 319 -9.72 -0.36 -7.83
CA LEU A 319 -10.20 -1.56 -8.53
C LEU A 319 -11.72 -1.61 -8.63
N LEU A 320 -12.43 -1.07 -7.64
CA LEU A 320 -13.89 -0.96 -7.63
C LEU A 320 -14.41 0.21 -8.51
N GLY A 321 -13.53 1.11 -8.96
CA GLY A 321 -13.88 2.26 -9.79
C GLY A 321 -14.29 3.52 -9.01
N ASP A 322 -14.19 3.53 -7.68
CA ASP A 322 -14.41 4.73 -6.88
C ASP A 322 -13.12 5.56 -6.79
N HIS A 323 -12.78 6.19 -7.93
CA HIS A 323 -11.54 6.96 -8.07
C HIS A 323 -11.47 8.16 -7.12
N ALA A 324 -12.62 8.72 -6.71
CA ALA A 324 -12.69 9.81 -5.76
C ALA A 324 -12.31 9.35 -4.33
N ALA A 325 -12.89 8.24 -3.86
CA ALA A 325 -12.53 7.65 -2.58
C ALA A 325 -11.07 7.17 -2.56
N ALA A 326 -10.60 6.58 -3.67
CA ALA A 326 -9.21 6.19 -3.85
C ALA A 326 -8.26 7.37 -3.68
N ARG A 327 -8.53 8.49 -4.36
CA ARG A 327 -7.73 9.71 -4.28
C ARG A 327 -7.70 10.29 -2.88
N ALA A 328 -8.85 10.37 -2.21
CA ALA A 328 -8.94 10.88 -0.85
C ALA A 328 -8.09 10.05 0.13
N CYS A 329 -8.20 8.72 0.09
CA CYS A 329 -7.43 7.83 0.94
C CYS A 329 -5.92 7.93 0.64
N ALA A 330 -5.54 7.91 -0.64
CA ALA A 330 -4.14 7.93 -1.04
C ALA A 330 -3.46 9.28 -0.72
N ALA A 331 -4.14 10.40 -0.94
CA ALA A 331 -3.62 11.73 -0.64
C ALA A 331 -3.42 11.94 0.87
N GLU A 332 -4.44 11.61 1.67
CA GLU A 332 -4.31 11.70 3.13
C GLU A 332 -3.19 10.77 3.66
N GLY A 333 -3.15 9.52 3.17
CA GLY A 333 -2.11 8.57 3.53
C GLY A 333 -0.71 9.06 3.15
N LEU A 334 -0.57 9.73 2.00
CA LEU A 334 0.69 10.29 1.53
C LEU A 334 1.19 11.41 2.46
N ASP A 335 0.31 12.34 2.83
CA ASP A 335 0.66 13.46 3.70
C ASP A 335 1.08 12.96 5.09
N LEU A 336 0.31 12.04 5.69
CA LEU A 336 0.65 11.41 6.96
C LEU A 336 1.95 10.59 6.88
N ALA A 337 2.20 9.89 5.77
CA ALA A 337 3.41 9.09 5.60
C ALA A 337 4.68 9.96 5.50
N ARG A 338 4.57 11.17 4.93
CA ARG A 338 5.66 12.15 4.88
C ARG A 338 6.00 12.66 6.29
N ASP A 339 5.00 12.99 7.08
CA ASP A 339 5.17 13.51 8.45
C ASP A 339 5.85 12.51 9.40
N VAL A 340 5.57 11.21 9.22
CA VAL A 340 6.07 10.13 10.09
C VAL A 340 7.24 9.35 9.45
N GLU A 341 7.74 9.82 8.30
CA GLU A 341 8.83 9.20 7.52
C GLU A 341 8.61 7.70 7.16
N LEU A 342 7.37 7.28 6.96
CA LEU A 342 7.01 5.89 6.64
C LEU A 342 7.16 5.58 5.14
N ARG A 343 8.42 5.46 4.71
CA ARG A 343 8.81 5.35 3.29
C ARG A 343 8.06 4.27 2.49
N THR A 344 7.82 3.08 3.05
CA THR A 344 7.14 2.00 2.31
C THR A 344 5.71 2.40 1.92
N TRP A 345 4.96 2.97 2.87
CA TRP A 345 3.56 3.35 2.65
C TRP A 345 3.43 4.64 1.84
N LEU A 346 4.37 5.57 2.02
CA LEU A 346 4.52 6.75 1.15
C LEU A 346 4.55 6.33 -0.33
N ARG A 347 5.42 5.37 -0.66
CA ARG A 347 5.58 4.89 -2.03
C ARG A 347 4.30 4.24 -2.58
N HIS A 348 3.59 3.47 -1.74
CA HIS A 348 2.31 2.86 -2.11
C HIS A 348 1.24 3.91 -2.43
N CYS A 349 1.09 4.93 -1.58
CA CYS A 349 0.17 6.03 -1.81
C CYS A 349 0.51 6.82 -3.07
N ALA A 350 1.79 7.18 -3.25
CA ALA A 350 2.27 7.89 -4.44
C ALA A 350 2.02 7.08 -5.73
N GLY A 351 2.27 5.77 -5.71
CA GLY A 351 2.00 4.90 -6.85
C GLY A 351 0.51 4.81 -7.20
N THR A 352 -0.36 4.78 -6.19
CA THR A 352 -1.82 4.82 -6.40
C THR A 352 -2.26 6.14 -7.05
N LEU A 353 -1.71 7.27 -6.59
CA LEU A 353 -1.98 8.58 -7.18
C LEU A 353 -1.46 8.69 -8.62
N ALA A 354 -0.30 8.11 -8.91
CA ALA A 354 0.23 8.01 -10.27
C ALA A 354 -0.75 7.26 -11.19
N TYR A 355 -1.31 6.15 -10.71
CA TYR A 355 -2.29 5.36 -11.46
C TYR A 355 -3.56 6.17 -11.77
N LEU A 356 -4.09 6.90 -10.79
CA LEU A 356 -5.25 7.76 -11.01
C LEU A 356 -4.98 8.88 -12.02
N ALA A 357 -3.80 9.53 -11.94
CA ALA A 357 -3.37 10.52 -12.92
C ALA A 357 -3.21 9.93 -14.33
N ALA A 358 -2.71 8.68 -14.43
CA ALA A 358 -2.62 7.96 -15.70
C ALA A 358 -3.99 7.74 -16.35
N LEU A 359 -5.01 7.38 -15.56
CA LEU A 359 -6.38 7.24 -16.04
C LEU A 359 -6.92 8.58 -16.57
N GLU A 360 -6.69 9.66 -15.83
CA GLU A 360 -7.11 11.02 -16.21
C GLU A 360 -6.33 11.59 -17.39
N GLY A 361 -5.24 10.96 -17.82
CA GLY A 361 -4.36 11.51 -18.85
C GLY A 361 -3.51 12.70 -18.39
N ASP A 362 -3.40 12.92 -17.07
CA ASP A 362 -2.47 13.87 -16.48
C ASP A 362 -1.05 13.28 -16.50
N GLU A 363 -0.37 13.43 -17.63
CA GLU A 363 0.97 12.88 -17.87
C GLU A 363 2.00 13.45 -16.88
N ASP A 364 1.96 14.76 -16.62
CA ASP A 364 2.89 15.42 -15.68
C ASP A 364 2.66 14.95 -14.23
N GLY A 365 1.39 14.87 -13.80
CA GLY A 365 1.03 14.37 -12.48
C GLY A 365 1.38 12.89 -12.30
N CYS A 366 1.13 12.07 -13.32
CA CYS A 366 1.50 10.65 -13.32
C CYS A 366 3.01 10.48 -13.17
N HIS A 367 3.80 11.18 -13.98
CA HIS A 367 5.26 11.12 -13.91
C HIS A 367 5.80 11.59 -12.56
N THR A 368 5.27 12.70 -12.03
CA THR A 368 5.70 13.25 -10.74
C THR A 368 5.44 12.26 -9.60
N ALA A 369 4.22 11.72 -9.52
CA ALA A 369 3.85 10.76 -8.49
C ALA A 369 4.60 9.42 -8.65
N ALA A 370 4.84 8.97 -9.88
CA ALA A 370 5.63 7.76 -10.16
C ALA A 370 7.09 7.92 -9.71
N VAL A 371 7.71 9.09 -9.92
CA VAL A 371 9.06 9.37 -9.42
C VAL A 371 9.11 9.34 -7.90
N GLU A 372 8.11 9.91 -7.21
CA GLU A 372 8.01 9.85 -5.75
C GLU A 372 7.84 8.40 -5.24
N ALA A 373 7.04 7.59 -5.93
CA ALA A 373 6.82 6.18 -5.62
C ALA A 373 8.08 5.32 -5.80
N LEU A 374 8.83 5.53 -6.88
CA LEU A 374 10.09 4.82 -7.15
C LEU A 374 11.23 5.28 -6.21
N GLY A 375 11.25 6.58 -5.87
CA GLY A 375 12.30 7.23 -5.11
C GLY A 375 13.61 7.46 -5.88
N SER A 376 14.69 7.78 -5.17
CA SER A 376 16.08 7.83 -5.71
C SER A 376 16.47 6.46 -6.32
N PRO A 377 17.38 6.36 -7.32
CA PRO A 377 17.44 5.20 -8.22
C PRO A 377 18.01 3.97 -7.52
N VAL A 378 17.14 3.24 -6.81
CA VAL A 378 17.40 1.92 -6.29
C VAL A 378 16.67 0.95 -7.20
N THR A 379 17.44 0.11 -7.89
CA THR A 379 17.05 -0.87 -8.90
C THR A 379 16.21 -2.05 -8.38
N ASP A 380 15.57 -1.89 -7.22
CA ASP A 380 14.89 -2.98 -6.52
C ASP A 380 13.37 -2.94 -6.77
N HIS A 381 12.94 -3.66 -7.78
CA HIS A 381 11.55 -3.72 -8.26
C HIS A 381 10.64 -4.56 -7.33
N THR A 382 11.18 -5.14 -6.26
CA THR A 382 10.45 -6.03 -5.33
C THR A 382 9.68 -5.28 -4.24
N LYS A 383 9.68 -3.94 -4.24
CA LYS A 383 9.04 -3.12 -3.20
C LYS A 383 7.61 -2.73 -3.62
N PRO A 384 6.57 -2.93 -2.77
CA PRO A 384 5.14 -2.77 -3.12
C PRO A 384 4.71 -1.46 -3.80
N GLY A 385 5.41 -0.34 -3.55
CA GLY A 385 5.11 0.94 -4.21
C GLY A 385 5.68 1.08 -5.62
N ASN A 386 6.68 0.28 -5.98
CA ASN A 386 7.32 0.34 -7.30
C ASN A 386 6.39 -0.26 -8.37
N THR A 387 5.69 -1.34 -8.05
CA THR A 387 4.76 -2.00 -8.97
C THR A 387 3.62 -1.09 -9.42
N TRP A 388 3.04 -0.33 -8.49
CA TRP A 388 1.99 0.66 -8.82
C TRP A 388 2.49 1.74 -9.77
N ALA A 389 3.72 2.23 -9.57
CA ALA A 389 4.30 3.26 -10.42
C ALA A 389 4.54 2.77 -11.85
N HIS A 390 5.10 1.57 -12.02
CA HIS A 390 5.29 0.97 -13.33
C HIS A 390 3.97 0.66 -14.03
N TRP A 391 2.99 0.14 -13.28
CA TRP A 391 1.65 -0.11 -13.82
C TRP A 391 0.97 1.19 -14.26
N ALA A 392 0.99 2.24 -13.44
CA ALA A 392 0.46 3.57 -13.77
C ALA A 392 1.05 4.11 -15.07
N LEU A 393 2.38 4.09 -15.16
CA LEU A 393 3.09 4.51 -16.35
C LEU A 393 2.70 3.64 -17.57
N ALA A 394 2.60 2.32 -17.43
CA ALA A 394 2.21 1.46 -18.54
C ALA A 394 0.79 1.73 -19.03
N VAL A 395 -0.17 1.96 -18.12
CA VAL A 395 -1.55 2.30 -18.44
C VAL A 395 -1.64 3.65 -19.17
N LEU A 396 -0.87 4.65 -18.73
CA LEU A 396 -0.77 5.94 -19.42
C LEU A 396 -0.28 5.76 -20.86
N ASP A 397 0.81 5.02 -21.05
CA ASP A 397 1.36 4.77 -22.38
C ASP A 397 0.40 3.99 -23.27
N LEU A 398 -0.26 2.96 -22.74
CA LEU A 398 -1.21 2.15 -23.48
C LEU A 398 -2.45 2.95 -23.89
N GLY A 399 -2.98 3.79 -22.99
CA GLY A 399 -4.06 4.73 -23.26
C GLY A 399 -3.70 5.75 -24.34
N ALA A 400 -2.47 6.27 -24.31
CA ALA A 400 -1.93 7.19 -25.33
C ALA A 400 -1.49 6.50 -26.65
N GLY A 401 -1.69 5.18 -26.78
CA GLY A 401 -1.33 4.42 -27.98
C GLY A 401 0.16 4.07 -28.12
N ARG A 402 0.98 4.32 -27.10
CA ARG A 402 2.42 4.04 -27.05
C ARG A 402 2.72 2.61 -26.57
N ALA A 403 2.17 1.61 -27.26
CA ALA A 403 2.24 0.21 -26.83
C ALA A 403 3.66 -0.32 -26.58
N GLU A 404 4.64 0.06 -27.39
CA GLU A 404 6.05 -0.35 -27.22
C GLU A 404 6.65 0.16 -25.89
N ALA A 405 6.27 1.35 -25.47
CA ALA A 405 6.72 1.92 -24.19
C ALA A 405 6.04 1.22 -23.01
N ALA A 406 4.75 0.88 -23.13
CA ALA A 406 4.03 0.06 -22.16
C ALA A 406 4.67 -1.34 -22.01
N VAL A 407 5.06 -2.00 -23.11
CA VAL A 407 5.83 -3.26 -23.05
C VAL A 407 7.11 -3.06 -22.25
N ARG A 408 7.94 -2.05 -22.55
CA ARG A 408 9.19 -1.82 -21.79
C ARG A 408 8.97 -1.63 -20.29
N ARG A 409 7.87 -0.97 -19.89
CA ARG A 409 7.51 -0.72 -18.49
C ARG A 409 7.11 -2.00 -17.75
N LEU A 410 6.34 -2.87 -18.39
CA LEU A 410 5.78 -4.09 -17.76
C LEU A 410 6.65 -5.35 -17.97
N TYR A 411 7.45 -5.39 -19.04
CA TYR A 411 8.24 -6.57 -19.37
C TYR A 411 9.33 -6.84 -18.31
N PHE A 412 9.89 -5.78 -17.72
CA PHE A 412 10.88 -5.88 -16.63
C PHE A 412 10.27 -6.49 -15.35
N GLU A 413 9.02 -6.16 -15.00
CA GLU A 413 8.33 -6.77 -13.86
C GLU A 413 7.93 -8.23 -14.11
N SER A 414 7.57 -8.54 -15.36
CA SER A 414 7.11 -9.88 -15.73
C SER A 414 8.24 -10.91 -15.93
N CYS A 415 9.48 -10.45 -16.19
CA CYS A 415 10.63 -11.29 -16.53
C CYS A 415 11.89 -11.06 -15.66
N ASP A 416 12.05 -9.95 -14.93
CA ASP A 416 13.34 -9.56 -14.34
C ASP A 416 13.34 -9.53 -12.79
N THR A 417 13.28 -10.72 -12.20
CA THR A 417 13.84 -10.97 -10.84
C THR A 417 15.18 -11.71 -10.95
N ALA A 418 16.10 -11.22 -11.79
CA ALA A 418 17.46 -11.76 -11.87
C ALA A 418 18.41 -10.96 -10.97
N GLY A 419 18.95 -11.62 -9.94
CA GLY A 419 19.98 -11.04 -9.08
C GLY A 419 21.21 -10.64 -9.88
N ARG A 420 21.52 -9.34 -9.92
CA ARG A 420 22.89 -8.89 -10.21
C ARG A 420 23.69 -8.92 -8.93
N ASP A 421 24.19 -10.10 -8.56
CA ASP A 421 25.47 -10.17 -7.87
C ASP A 421 26.57 -10.13 -8.94
N VAL A 422 27.05 -8.92 -9.26
CA VAL A 422 28.34 -8.77 -9.93
C VAL A 422 29.35 -8.42 -8.87
N ALA A 423 29.89 -9.47 -8.24
CA ALA A 423 31.18 -9.39 -7.58
C ALA A 423 32.25 -9.10 -8.66
N GLY A 424 32.80 -7.88 -8.63
CA GLY A 424 34.17 -7.53 -9.04
C GLY A 424 34.57 -7.72 -10.50
N ARG A 425 34.65 -6.60 -11.25
CA ARG A 425 35.87 -6.13 -11.96
C ARG A 425 35.59 -4.90 -12.84
N GLY A 426 36.45 -3.89 -12.72
CA GLY A 426 36.77 -2.93 -13.79
C GLY A 426 36.21 -1.51 -13.61
N GLU A 427 37.06 -0.59 -13.18
CA GLU A 427 36.92 0.85 -13.37
C GLU A 427 36.72 1.21 -14.86
N VAL A 428 36.01 2.30 -15.16
CA VAL A 428 36.49 3.52 -15.86
C VAL A 428 35.28 4.39 -16.29
N GLY A 429 35.35 5.70 -15.99
CA GLY A 429 34.74 6.75 -16.82
C GLY A 429 33.51 7.47 -16.27
N ARG A 430 33.73 8.54 -15.47
CA ARG A 430 32.70 9.56 -15.19
C ARG A 430 32.59 10.53 -16.37
N GLN A 431 31.38 10.81 -16.83
CA GLN A 431 31.04 12.13 -17.36
C GLN A 431 29.56 12.44 -17.11
N ALA A 432 29.32 13.69 -16.67
CA ALA A 432 28.07 14.18 -16.11
C ALA A 432 27.03 14.53 -17.19
N ALA A 433 25.77 14.19 -16.93
CA ALA A 433 24.58 14.76 -17.56
C ALA A 433 23.44 14.81 -16.50
N GLY A 434 22.57 15.83 -16.58
CA GLY A 434 21.53 16.17 -15.60
C GLY A 434 20.41 15.13 -15.41
N PRO A 435 19.33 15.43 -14.65
CA PRO A 435 18.35 14.44 -14.22
C PRO A 435 17.44 14.03 -15.38
N SER A 436 17.84 12.98 -16.10
CA SER A 436 17.01 12.23 -17.04
C SER A 436 16.72 10.84 -16.47
N VAL A 437 15.47 10.40 -16.59
CA VAL A 437 15.04 9.02 -16.28
C VAL A 437 15.96 8.04 -17.04
N PRO A 438 16.55 6.99 -16.40
CA PRO A 438 17.51 6.13 -17.06
C PRO A 438 16.92 5.41 -18.28
N ASP A 439 17.68 5.41 -19.38
CA ASP A 439 17.34 4.71 -20.63
C ASP A 439 17.49 3.18 -20.46
N LEU A 440 16.37 2.44 -20.52
CA LEU A 440 16.28 0.99 -20.28
C LEU A 440 16.51 0.14 -21.55
N ALA A 441 17.31 0.62 -22.51
CA ALA A 441 17.45 0.05 -23.87
C ALA A 441 18.31 -1.25 -23.99
N ARG A 442 18.14 -2.26 -23.13
CA ARG A 442 18.84 -3.56 -23.29
C ARG A 442 17.91 -4.77 -23.14
N THR A 443 17.67 -5.46 -24.25
CA THR A 443 16.95 -6.74 -24.32
C THR A 443 17.81 -7.88 -23.73
N PRO A 444 17.34 -8.70 -22.76
CA PRO A 444 18.14 -9.81 -22.22
C PRO A 444 18.06 -11.07 -23.11
N GLY A 445 19.14 -11.86 -23.11
CA GLY A 445 19.25 -13.13 -23.84
C GLY A 445 18.61 -14.32 -23.12
N ARG A 446 18.31 -15.38 -23.89
CA ARG A 446 17.69 -16.64 -23.45
C ARG A 446 18.63 -17.44 -22.54
N GLY A 447 18.37 -17.48 -21.23
CA GLY A 447 18.97 -18.42 -20.28
C GLY A 447 17.89 -18.98 -19.35
N GLU A 448 18.07 -20.19 -18.81
CA GLU A 448 17.11 -20.85 -17.91
C GLU A 448 17.10 -20.18 -16.52
N VAL A 449 15.90 -19.85 -16.02
CA VAL A 449 15.65 -18.93 -14.88
C VAL A 449 14.88 -19.63 -13.75
N SER A 450 15.29 -19.42 -12.49
CA SER A 450 14.51 -19.82 -11.31
C SER A 450 13.79 -18.60 -10.70
N PRO A 451 12.44 -18.59 -10.59
CA PRO A 451 11.64 -17.43 -10.19
C PRO A 451 11.37 -17.34 -8.68
N THR A 452 11.35 -16.13 -8.10
CA THR A 452 10.77 -15.88 -6.77
C THR A 452 9.24 -15.80 -6.88
N ALA A 453 8.51 -16.60 -6.11
CA ALA A 453 7.08 -16.84 -6.32
C ALA A 453 6.13 -15.80 -5.71
N ALA A 454 6.47 -15.07 -4.63
CA ALA A 454 5.52 -14.07 -4.10
C ALA A 454 5.47 -12.78 -4.95
N GLY A 455 6.52 -12.47 -5.70
CA GLY A 455 6.47 -11.42 -6.74
C GLY A 455 5.48 -11.74 -7.87
N ARG A 456 5.03 -12.99 -8.01
CA ARG A 456 3.97 -13.38 -8.97
C ARG A 456 2.57 -12.98 -8.52
N PHE A 457 2.36 -12.68 -7.25
CA PHE A 457 1.04 -12.46 -6.65
C PHE A 457 0.92 -11.14 -5.88
N ASP A 458 1.89 -10.23 -6.03
CA ASP A 458 1.68 -8.84 -5.65
C ASP A 458 0.46 -8.30 -6.43
N PRO A 459 -0.61 -7.80 -5.77
CA PRO A 459 -1.87 -7.48 -6.45
C PRO A 459 -1.70 -6.57 -7.68
N PRO A 460 -0.87 -5.51 -7.66
CA PRO A 460 -0.62 -4.70 -8.84
C PRO A 460 0.13 -5.47 -9.95
N ALA A 461 1.10 -6.32 -9.60
CA ALA A 461 1.92 -7.07 -10.57
C ALA A 461 1.08 -8.07 -11.36
N ILE A 462 0.20 -8.82 -10.68
CA ILE A 462 -0.66 -9.79 -11.35
C ILE A 462 -1.80 -9.09 -12.12
N ARG A 463 -2.27 -7.94 -11.62
CA ARG A 463 -3.35 -7.16 -12.26
C ARG A 463 -2.87 -6.31 -13.45
N SER A 464 -1.57 -6.05 -13.59
CA SER A 464 -1.01 -5.39 -14.78
C SER A 464 -0.78 -6.34 -15.95
N VAL A 465 -0.89 -7.66 -15.75
CA VAL A 465 -0.69 -8.68 -16.80
C VAL A 465 -1.59 -8.47 -18.04
N PRO A 466 -2.90 -8.15 -17.91
CA PRO A 466 -3.72 -7.86 -19.07
C PRO A 466 -3.26 -6.65 -19.89
N ASP A 467 -2.67 -5.63 -19.26
CA ASP A 467 -2.07 -4.49 -19.97
C ASP A 467 -0.84 -4.92 -20.76
N LEU A 468 0.00 -5.79 -20.17
CA LEU A 468 1.15 -6.36 -20.87
C LEU A 468 0.72 -7.19 -22.08
N VAL A 469 -0.30 -8.05 -21.92
CA VAL A 469 -0.84 -8.86 -23.02
C VAL A 469 -1.37 -7.96 -24.14
N GLU A 470 -2.15 -6.93 -23.80
CA GLU A 470 -2.66 -5.98 -24.80
C GLU A 470 -1.51 -5.25 -25.52
N ALA A 471 -0.52 -4.77 -24.78
CA ALA A 471 0.63 -4.06 -25.33
C ALA A 471 1.44 -4.95 -26.28
N LEU A 472 1.73 -6.21 -25.88
CA LEU A 472 2.45 -7.20 -26.71
C LEU A 472 1.70 -7.51 -28.00
N VAL A 473 0.38 -7.71 -27.94
CA VAL A 473 -0.45 -7.97 -29.12
C VAL A 473 -0.46 -6.77 -30.06
N ARG A 474 -0.50 -5.54 -29.53
CA ARG A 474 -0.48 -4.29 -30.32
C ARG A 474 0.84 -4.07 -31.05
N VAL A 475 1.96 -4.53 -30.51
CA VAL A 475 3.27 -4.47 -31.18
C VAL A 475 3.58 -5.71 -32.04
N GLY A 476 2.60 -6.60 -32.22
CA GLY A 476 2.73 -7.79 -33.07
C GLY A 476 3.46 -8.98 -32.43
N ARG A 477 3.76 -8.91 -31.13
CA ARG A 477 4.49 -9.94 -30.36
C ARG A 477 3.53 -10.89 -29.64
N ARG A 478 2.62 -11.53 -30.38
CA ARG A 478 1.57 -12.41 -29.80
C ARG A 478 2.14 -13.63 -29.07
N ASP A 479 3.18 -14.26 -29.60
CA ASP A 479 3.80 -15.45 -29.00
C ASP A 479 4.40 -15.13 -27.62
N ASP A 480 4.92 -13.92 -27.45
CA ASP A 480 5.48 -13.45 -26.18
C ASP A 480 4.39 -13.17 -25.13
N ALA A 481 3.12 -13.03 -25.53
CA ALA A 481 2.00 -12.83 -24.62
C ALA A 481 1.52 -14.13 -23.98
N LEU A 482 1.75 -15.29 -24.60
CA LEU A 482 1.25 -16.58 -24.12
C LEU A 482 1.72 -16.94 -22.69
N PRO A 483 3.01 -16.77 -22.32
CA PRO A 483 3.45 -17.04 -20.95
C PRO A 483 2.82 -16.10 -19.91
N ALA A 484 2.47 -14.87 -20.30
CA ALA A 484 1.78 -13.92 -19.45
C ALA A 484 0.32 -14.36 -19.21
N VAL A 485 -0.38 -14.79 -20.26
CA VAL A 485 -1.75 -15.35 -20.15
C VAL A 485 -1.76 -16.59 -19.25
N GLN A 486 -0.84 -17.53 -19.44
CA GLN A 486 -0.75 -18.75 -18.62
C GLN A 486 -0.53 -18.44 -17.13
N ARG A 487 0.23 -17.39 -16.82
CA ARG A 487 0.46 -16.94 -15.45
C ARG A 487 -0.83 -16.40 -14.82
N LEU A 488 -1.58 -15.58 -15.57
CA LEU A 488 -2.86 -15.06 -15.12
C LEU A 488 -3.89 -16.19 -14.94
N GLU A 489 -3.95 -17.15 -15.86
CA GLU A 489 -4.80 -18.34 -15.77
C GLU A 489 -4.50 -19.17 -14.52
N HIS A 490 -3.21 -19.40 -14.25
CA HIS A 490 -2.79 -20.15 -13.07
C HIS A 490 -3.28 -19.47 -11.79
N TRP A 491 -3.14 -18.14 -11.68
CA TRP A 491 -3.65 -17.38 -10.55
C TRP A 491 -5.19 -17.42 -10.47
N ALA A 492 -5.87 -17.14 -11.58
CA ALA A 492 -7.33 -17.15 -11.67
C ALA A 492 -7.94 -18.47 -11.20
N ALA A 493 -7.34 -19.60 -11.59
CA ALA A 493 -7.78 -20.93 -11.17
C ALA A 493 -7.70 -21.16 -9.65
N GLN A 494 -6.79 -20.47 -8.94
CA GLN A 494 -6.66 -20.57 -7.48
C GLN A 494 -7.70 -19.69 -6.76
N ILE A 495 -8.03 -18.51 -7.29
CA ILE A 495 -8.90 -17.54 -6.61
C ILE A 495 -10.37 -17.65 -7.01
N ARG A 496 -10.66 -18.16 -8.22
CA ARG A 496 -12.00 -18.40 -8.79
C ARG A 496 -12.96 -17.22 -8.63
N GLN A 497 -12.51 -16.04 -9.07
CA GLN A 497 -13.33 -14.83 -9.06
C GLN A 497 -13.81 -14.50 -10.47
N PRO A 498 -15.12 -14.28 -10.70
CA PRO A 498 -15.64 -13.91 -12.01
C PRO A 498 -14.96 -12.69 -12.62
N SER A 499 -14.66 -11.67 -11.81
CA SER A 499 -13.96 -10.46 -12.28
C SER A 499 -12.55 -10.74 -12.79
N VAL A 500 -11.86 -11.77 -12.31
CA VAL A 500 -10.53 -12.16 -12.81
C VAL A 500 -10.64 -13.12 -13.99
N ASP A 501 -11.61 -14.05 -13.97
CA ASP A 501 -11.89 -14.92 -15.10
C ASP A 501 -12.27 -14.10 -16.35
N ALA A 502 -12.97 -12.97 -16.16
CA ALA A 502 -13.23 -12.01 -17.24
C ALA A 502 -11.95 -11.45 -17.87
N LEU A 503 -10.91 -11.19 -17.06
CA LEU A 503 -9.60 -10.73 -17.57
C LEU A 503 -8.88 -11.84 -18.32
N VAL A 504 -8.97 -13.08 -17.84
CA VAL A 504 -8.43 -14.26 -18.54
C VAL A 504 -9.09 -14.44 -19.89
N SER A 505 -10.43 -14.44 -19.96
CA SER A 505 -11.16 -14.59 -21.23
C SER A 505 -10.84 -13.45 -22.20
N ARG A 506 -10.72 -12.20 -21.72
CA ARG A 506 -10.24 -11.07 -22.54
C ARG A 506 -8.82 -11.30 -23.07
N CYS A 507 -7.89 -11.75 -22.23
CA CYS A 507 -6.52 -12.01 -22.63
C CYS A 507 -6.43 -13.15 -23.66
N ARG A 508 -7.20 -14.23 -23.48
CA ARG A 508 -7.35 -15.30 -24.47
C ARG A 508 -7.90 -14.78 -25.78
N ALA A 509 -8.91 -13.92 -25.74
CA ALA A 509 -9.49 -13.30 -26.94
C ALA A 509 -8.45 -12.47 -27.71
N LEU A 510 -7.56 -11.76 -27.02
CA LEU A 510 -6.50 -10.95 -27.65
C LEU A 510 -5.49 -11.79 -28.45
N ILE A 511 -5.21 -13.02 -28.02
CA ILE A 511 -4.24 -13.92 -28.66
C ILE A 511 -4.88 -14.96 -29.59
N SER A 512 -6.21 -15.14 -29.51
CA SER A 512 -6.97 -16.12 -30.30
C SER A 512 -7.17 -15.68 -31.76
N GLN A 513 -7.32 -16.67 -32.65
CA GLN A 513 -7.77 -16.47 -34.03
C GLN A 513 -9.31 -16.39 -34.13
N GLU A 514 -10.02 -16.95 -33.15
CA GLU A 514 -11.48 -16.96 -33.04
C GLU A 514 -11.90 -16.33 -31.70
N PRO A 515 -11.87 -14.99 -31.58
CA PRO A 515 -11.91 -14.34 -30.27
C PRO A 515 -13.33 -13.97 -29.79
N GLU A 516 -14.35 -14.08 -30.64
CA GLU A 516 -15.70 -13.57 -30.35
C GLU A 516 -16.33 -14.20 -29.11
N GLN A 517 -16.36 -15.53 -29.04
CA GLN A 517 -16.98 -16.23 -27.91
C GLN A 517 -16.27 -15.90 -26.59
N LEU A 518 -14.94 -15.71 -26.63
CA LEU A 518 -14.12 -15.33 -25.48
C LEU A 518 -14.40 -13.89 -25.02
N TYR A 519 -14.67 -12.96 -25.95
CA TYR A 519 -15.12 -11.62 -25.59
C TYR A 519 -16.53 -11.64 -24.97
N LEU A 520 -17.45 -12.41 -25.52
CA LEU A 520 -18.82 -12.52 -24.99
C LEU A 520 -18.82 -13.14 -23.58
N GLU A 521 -18.01 -14.18 -23.35
CA GLU A 521 -17.79 -14.77 -22.03
C GLU A 521 -17.21 -13.73 -21.05
N ALA A 522 -16.19 -12.97 -21.45
CA ALA A 522 -15.63 -11.92 -20.61
C ALA A 522 -16.66 -10.84 -20.24
N LEU A 523 -17.53 -10.46 -21.17
CA LEU A 523 -18.58 -9.47 -20.93
C LEU A 523 -19.67 -9.99 -19.97
N ASP A 524 -20.06 -11.26 -20.07
CA ASP A 524 -20.99 -11.89 -19.15
C ASP A 524 -20.44 -11.93 -17.72
N LEU A 525 -19.17 -12.34 -17.58
CA LEU A 525 -18.48 -12.37 -16.29
C LEU A 525 -18.37 -10.98 -15.65
N HIS A 526 -18.08 -9.93 -16.43
CA HIS A 526 -18.06 -8.54 -15.95
C HIS A 526 -19.41 -8.05 -15.42
N GLN A 527 -20.54 -8.58 -15.90
CA GLN A 527 -21.86 -8.22 -15.38
C GLN A 527 -22.10 -8.81 -13.99
N SER A 528 -21.57 -10.02 -13.73
CA SER A 528 -21.74 -10.72 -12.45
C SER A 528 -20.90 -10.12 -11.30
N ASP A 529 -19.71 -9.61 -11.60
CA ASP A 529 -18.81 -8.96 -10.63
C ASP A 529 -18.16 -7.69 -11.23
N PRO A 530 -18.86 -6.55 -11.22
CA PRO A 530 -18.43 -5.37 -11.96
C PRO A 530 -17.09 -4.79 -11.50
N ARG A 531 -16.19 -4.60 -12.47
CA ARG A 531 -14.97 -3.78 -12.36
C ARG A 531 -15.02 -2.75 -13.50
N PRO A 532 -15.55 -1.53 -13.27
CA PRO A 532 -15.99 -0.64 -14.34
C PRO A 532 -14.93 -0.34 -15.42
N PHE A 533 -13.70 -0.07 -14.99
CA PHE A 533 -12.59 0.21 -15.91
C PHE A 533 -12.22 -1.01 -16.75
N GLU A 534 -12.16 -2.20 -16.15
CA GLU A 534 -11.84 -3.44 -16.85
C GLU A 534 -12.95 -3.89 -17.79
N HIS A 535 -14.21 -3.68 -17.40
CA HIS A 535 -15.37 -3.89 -18.26
C HIS A 535 -15.30 -2.96 -19.48
N ALA A 536 -15.07 -1.67 -19.29
CA ALA A 536 -14.91 -0.70 -20.37
C ALA A 536 -13.81 -1.08 -21.36
N ARG A 537 -12.68 -1.60 -20.85
CA ARG A 537 -11.60 -2.13 -21.68
C ARG A 537 -12.00 -3.36 -22.50
N THR A 538 -12.74 -4.31 -21.92
CA THR A 538 -13.26 -5.47 -22.67
C THR A 538 -14.20 -5.03 -23.79
N VAL A 539 -15.13 -4.11 -23.49
CA VAL A 539 -16.08 -3.56 -24.47
C VAL A 539 -15.35 -2.85 -25.61
N LEU A 540 -14.34 -2.03 -25.30
CA LEU A 540 -13.51 -1.35 -26.29
C LEU A 540 -12.81 -2.35 -27.23
N LEU A 541 -12.11 -3.34 -26.66
CA LEU A 541 -11.39 -4.36 -27.43
C LEU A 541 -12.31 -5.20 -28.32
N TYR A 542 -13.49 -5.57 -27.82
CA TYR A 542 -14.49 -6.27 -28.63
C TYR A 542 -15.01 -5.40 -29.78
N GLY A 543 -15.30 -4.12 -29.51
CA GLY A 543 -15.67 -3.13 -30.53
C GLY A 543 -14.60 -2.92 -31.60
N GLU A 544 -13.33 -2.79 -31.20
CA GLU A 544 -12.17 -2.71 -32.10
C GLU A 544 -12.06 -3.95 -33.00
N TRP A 545 -12.29 -5.15 -32.43
CA TRP A 545 -12.30 -6.40 -33.20
C TRP A 545 -13.48 -6.45 -34.18
N LEU A 546 -14.71 -6.17 -33.75
CA LEU A 546 -15.90 -6.15 -34.61
C LEU A 546 -15.72 -5.20 -35.80
N ARG A 547 -15.13 -4.01 -35.55
CA ARG A 547 -14.82 -3.05 -36.62
C ARG A 547 -13.83 -3.64 -37.63
N ARG A 548 -12.75 -4.27 -37.18
CA ARG A 548 -11.77 -4.94 -38.06
C ARG A 548 -12.39 -6.11 -38.84
N SER A 549 -13.34 -6.81 -38.24
CA SER A 549 -14.17 -7.86 -38.86
C SER A 549 -15.29 -7.31 -39.76
N ARG A 550 -15.32 -6.00 -40.03
CA ARG A 550 -16.29 -5.29 -40.87
C ARG A 550 -17.75 -5.30 -40.38
N ARG A 551 -18.00 -5.66 -39.11
CA ARG A 551 -19.32 -5.64 -38.45
C ARG A 551 -19.61 -4.28 -37.81
N LYS A 552 -19.70 -3.25 -38.65
CA LYS A 552 -19.72 -1.84 -38.22
C LYS A 552 -20.88 -1.47 -37.29
N SER A 553 -22.08 -2.00 -37.53
CA SER A 553 -23.26 -1.67 -36.72
C SER A 553 -23.08 -2.15 -35.27
N GLU A 554 -22.61 -3.38 -35.10
CA GLU A 554 -22.36 -3.97 -33.78
C GLU A 554 -21.16 -3.30 -33.10
N ALA A 555 -20.09 -3.04 -33.87
CA ALA A 555 -18.94 -2.29 -33.37
C ALA A 555 -19.35 -0.91 -32.83
N ARG A 556 -20.26 -0.20 -33.51
CA ARG A 556 -20.73 1.12 -33.07
C ARG A 556 -21.39 1.05 -31.69
N SER A 557 -22.28 0.07 -31.47
CA SER A 557 -22.95 -0.10 -30.18
C SER A 557 -21.96 -0.38 -29.04
N GLN A 558 -20.94 -1.22 -29.29
CA GLN A 558 -19.91 -1.51 -28.29
C GLN A 558 -19.01 -0.29 -28.03
N LEU A 559 -18.55 0.38 -29.08
CA LEU A 559 -17.65 1.54 -28.94
C LEU A 559 -18.32 2.75 -28.28
N ASP A 560 -19.61 2.97 -28.52
CA ASP A 560 -20.42 3.99 -27.85
C ASP A 560 -20.60 3.69 -26.35
N CYS A 561 -20.84 2.42 -26.01
CA CYS A 561 -20.88 1.94 -24.64
C CYS A 561 -19.52 2.13 -23.94
N ALA A 562 -18.41 1.74 -24.58
CA ALA A 562 -17.06 1.92 -24.03
C ALA A 562 -16.74 3.40 -23.79
N LEU A 563 -17.07 4.27 -24.75
CA LEU A 563 -16.87 5.72 -24.62
C LEU A 563 -17.61 6.26 -23.39
N SER A 564 -18.90 5.94 -23.26
CA SER A 564 -19.74 6.38 -22.14
C SER A 564 -19.18 5.91 -20.79
N LEU A 565 -18.72 4.66 -20.72
CA LEU A 565 -18.08 4.08 -19.54
C LEU A 565 -16.80 4.83 -19.17
N PHE A 566 -15.88 5.06 -20.12
CA PHE A 566 -14.63 5.77 -19.84
C PHE A 566 -14.87 7.24 -19.46
N GLU A 567 -15.84 7.92 -20.09
CA GLU A 567 -16.23 9.28 -19.71
C GLU A 567 -16.75 9.34 -18.28
N SER A 568 -17.58 8.37 -17.86
CA SER A 568 -18.08 8.31 -16.47
C SER A 568 -16.97 8.09 -15.43
N LEU A 569 -15.88 7.45 -15.82
CA LEU A 569 -14.71 7.17 -14.97
C LEU A 569 -13.64 8.27 -15.00
N GLY A 570 -13.80 9.29 -15.86
CA GLY A 570 -12.78 10.31 -16.11
C GLY A 570 -11.53 9.78 -16.84
N ALA A 571 -11.65 8.65 -17.55
CA ALA A 571 -10.51 7.98 -18.17
C ALA A 571 -10.16 8.58 -19.55
N HIS A 572 -9.67 9.82 -19.57
CA HIS A 572 -9.59 10.64 -20.79
C HIS A 572 -8.85 10.01 -21.98
N PRO A 573 -7.62 9.44 -21.85
CA PRO A 573 -6.93 8.83 -22.98
C PRO A 573 -7.71 7.65 -23.59
N TRP A 574 -8.47 6.94 -22.75
CA TRP A 574 -9.28 5.80 -23.15
C TRP A 574 -10.58 6.23 -23.83
N SER A 575 -11.22 7.30 -23.35
CA SER A 575 -12.34 7.96 -24.03
C SER A 575 -11.93 8.43 -25.43
N GLU A 576 -10.78 9.09 -25.56
CA GLU A 576 -10.26 9.56 -26.86
C GLU A 576 -10.04 8.40 -27.83
N ARG A 577 -9.46 7.29 -27.35
CA ARG A 577 -9.28 6.08 -28.14
C ARG A 577 -10.61 5.47 -28.58
N ALA A 578 -11.59 5.34 -27.68
CA ALA A 578 -12.91 4.82 -28.00
C ALA A 578 -13.62 5.70 -29.04
N ALA A 579 -13.54 7.03 -28.90
CA ALA A 579 -14.10 7.99 -29.84
C ALA A 579 -13.44 7.89 -31.23
N ALA A 580 -12.10 7.75 -31.29
CA ALA A 580 -11.37 7.58 -32.55
C ALA A 580 -11.79 6.29 -33.29
N GLU A 581 -11.96 5.19 -32.56
CA GLU A 581 -12.44 3.92 -33.11
C GLU A 581 -13.91 4.01 -33.57
N LEU A 582 -14.76 4.72 -32.81
CA LEU A 582 -16.15 4.99 -33.15
C LEU A 582 -16.26 5.82 -34.42
N ASP A 583 -15.46 6.87 -34.57
CA ASP A 583 -15.39 7.69 -35.79
C ASP A 583 -14.93 6.87 -37.00
N ALA A 584 -14.01 5.94 -36.81
CA ALA A 584 -13.57 5.02 -37.86
C ALA A 584 -14.65 4.04 -38.34
N THR A 585 -15.77 3.88 -37.62
CA THR A 585 -16.93 3.11 -38.10
C THR A 585 -17.76 3.86 -39.14
N GLN A 586 -17.70 5.20 -39.15
CA GLN A 586 -18.51 6.03 -40.04
C GLN A 586 -18.09 5.83 -41.51
N PRO A 587 -19.03 5.88 -42.47
CA PRO A 587 -18.67 5.90 -43.88
C PRO A 587 -17.79 7.13 -44.18
N ARG A 588 -16.74 6.94 -44.99
CA ARG A 588 -15.87 8.03 -45.47
C ARG A 588 -16.78 9.11 -46.07
N ARG A 589 -16.88 10.27 -45.41
CA ARG A 589 -17.61 11.42 -45.94
C ARG A 589 -16.96 11.82 -47.27
N THR A 590 -17.70 11.71 -48.37
CA THR A 590 -17.24 12.15 -49.69
C THR A 590 -17.14 13.69 -49.71
N PRO A 591 -16.26 14.27 -50.56
CA PRO A 591 -16.09 15.73 -50.64
C PRO A 591 -17.40 16.49 -50.89
N GLN A 592 -18.37 15.86 -51.57
CA GLN A 592 -19.69 16.42 -51.83
C GLN A 592 -20.60 16.48 -50.58
N SER A 593 -20.40 15.60 -49.60
CA SER A 593 -21.11 15.66 -48.30
C SER A 593 -20.58 16.78 -47.40
N LEU A 594 -19.34 17.25 -47.60
CA LEU A 594 -18.74 18.38 -46.90
C LEU A 594 -19.23 19.75 -47.42
N ALA A 595 -19.80 19.81 -48.63
CA ALA A 595 -20.39 21.03 -49.17
C ALA A 595 -21.69 21.43 -48.47
N SER A 596 -22.30 20.52 -47.71
CA SER A 596 -23.58 20.75 -47.00
C SER A 596 -23.52 20.44 -45.49
N GLY A 597 -22.34 20.16 -44.91
CA GLY A 597 -22.26 19.45 -43.62
C GLY A 597 -21.22 19.98 -42.64
N GLY A 598 -21.58 21.03 -41.88
CA GLY A 598 -21.17 21.27 -40.49
C GLY A 598 -19.70 21.63 -40.21
N LEU A 599 -19.49 22.29 -39.07
CA LEU A 599 -18.17 22.60 -38.51
C LEU A 599 -17.48 21.31 -38.02
N THR A 600 -16.15 21.23 -38.12
CA THR A 600 -15.38 20.20 -37.39
C THR A 600 -15.53 20.40 -35.87
N ALA A 601 -15.23 19.39 -35.05
CA ALA A 601 -15.33 19.50 -33.58
C ALA A 601 -14.55 20.71 -33.03
N GLN A 602 -13.33 20.93 -33.55
CA GLN A 602 -12.48 22.05 -33.17
C GLN A 602 -13.03 23.39 -33.68
N GLU A 603 -13.54 23.45 -34.92
CA GLU A 603 -14.20 24.64 -35.46
C GLU A 603 -15.48 24.97 -34.67
N SER A 604 -16.28 23.98 -34.27
CA SER A 604 -17.51 24.14 -33.48
C SER A 604 -17.21 24.69 -32.07
N LYS A 605 -16.22 24.12 -31.39
CA LYS A 605 -15.79 24.58 -30.06
C LYS A 605 -15.26 26.02 -30.09
N ILE A 606 -14.42 26.35 -31.08
CA ILE A 606 -13.90 27.70 -31.28
C ILE A 606 -15.02 28.69 -31.66
N THR A 607 -15.94 28.29 -32.55
CA THR A 607 -17.06 29.12 -33.01
C THR A 607 -18.05 29.41 -31.88
N ARG A 608 -18.31 28.44 -30.99
CA ARG A 608 -19.18 28.63 -29.81
C ARG A 608 -18.61 29.65 -28.83
N LEU A 609 -17.34 29.52 -28.48
CA LEU A 609 -16.66 30.50 -27.62
C LEU A 609 -16.58 31.89 -28.28
N ALA A 610 -16.48 31.93 -29.62
CA ALA A 610 -16.55 33.19 -30.37
C ALA A 610 -17.96 33.81 -30.37
N ALA A 611 -19.02 33.01 -30.43
CA ALA A 611 -20.42 33.45 -30.29
C ALA A 611 -20.72 33.99 -28.88
N GLU A 612 -20.07 33.44 -27.85
CA GLU A 612 -20.14 33.93 -26.46
C GLU A 612 -19.38 35.25 -26.23
N GLY A 613 -18.73 35.80 -27.27
CA GLY A 613 -18.09 37.11 -27.24
C GLY A 613 -16.62 37.11 -26.78
N LEU A 614 -16.01 35.95 -26.53
CA LEU A 614 -14.58 35.89 -26.18
C LEU A 614 -13.73 36.36 -27.37
N SER A 615 -12.55 36.93 -27.13
CA SER A 615 -11.58 37.28 -28.17
C SER A 615 -10.68 36.10 -28.55
N ASP A 616 -10.02 36.16 -29.72
CA ASP A 616 -9.12 35.09 -30.18
C ASP A 616 -8.00 34.78 -29.18
N LYS A 617 -7.51 35.79 -28.43
CA LYS A 617 -6.52 35.59 -27.36
C LYS A 617 -7.10 34.84 -26.16
N GLN A 618 -8.35 35.11 -25.78
CA GLN A 618 -9.02 34.42 -24.67
C GLN A 618 -9.40 32.99 -25.04
N ILE A 619 -9.87 32.77 -26.27
CA ILE A 619 -10.14 31.42 -26.80
C ILE A 619 -8.84 30.61 -26.89
N ALA A 620 -7.77 31.23 -27.39
CA ALA A 620 -6.43 30.64 -27.43
C ALA A 620 -5.97 30.20 -26.03
N ALA A 621 -6.08 31.07 -25.02
CA ALA A 621 -5.72 30.74 -23.64
C ALA A 621 -6.57 29.60 -23.05
N ARG A 622 -7.88 29.56 -23.35
CA ARG A 622 -8.80 28.56 -22.80
C ARG A 622 -8.71 27.19 -23.48
N LEU A 623 -8.23 27.16 -24.72
CA LEU A 623 -8.06 25.94 -25.51
C LEU A 623 -6.58 25.54 -25.70
N PHE A 624 -5.64 26.25 -25.06
CA PHE A 624 -4.19 26.06 -25.22
C PHE A 624 -3.73 26.10 -26.69
N LEU A 625 -4.25 27.05 -27.46
CA LEU A 625 -3.91 27.28 -28.88
C LEU A 625 -3.22 28.63 -29.06
N SER A 626 -2.59 28.86 -30.22
CA SER A 626 -2.15 30.21 -30.58
C SER A 626 -3.34 31.07 -31.08
N PRO A 627 -3.35 32.40 -30.86
CA PRO A 627 -4.39 33.29 -31.42
C PRO A 627 -4.50 33.19 -32.95
N ARG A 628 -3.38 32.88 -33.64
CA ARG A 628 -3.34 32.67 -35.09
C ARG A 628 -4.05 31.38 -35.49
N THR A 629 -3.94 30.32 -34.69
CA THR A 629 -4.64 29.05 -34.89
C THR A 629 -6.15 29.22 -34.72
N VAL A 630 -6.57 30.00 -33.72
CA VAL A 630 -7.98 30.37 -33.53
C VAL A 630 -8.51 31.14 -34.74
N GLY A 631 -7.79 32.16 -35.20
CA GLY A 631 -8.16 32.93 -36.40
C GLY A 631 -8.22 32.07 -37.67
N TYR A 632 -7.30 31.11 -37.82
CA TYR A 632 -7.33 30.15 -38.92
C TYR A 632 -8.60 29.29 -38.89
N HIS A 633 -8.95 28.69 -37.76
CA HIS A 633 -10.18 27.89 -37.66
C HIS A 633 -11.45 28.73 -37.88
N LEU A 634 -11.51 29.96 -37.38
CA LEU A 634 -12.63 30.87 -37.63
C LEU A 634 -12.76 31.23 -39.12
N SER A 635 -11.66 31.51 -39.81
CA SER A 635 -11.65 31.77 -41.25
C SER A 635 -12.14 30.59 -42.10
N LYS A 636 -11.97 29.35 -41.60
CA LYS A 636 -12.47 28.13 -42.22
C LYS A 636 -13.92 27.83 -41.84
N ALA A 637 -14.36 28.26 -40.66
CA ALA A 637 -15.71 28.11 -40.14
C ALA A 637 -16.71 29.09 -40.80
N TYR A 638 -16.32 30.34 -41.04
CA TYR A 638 -17.23 31.37 -41.57
C TYR A 638 -17.90 30.98 -42.90
N PRO A 639 -17.17 30.52 -43.93
CA PRO A 639 -17.78 30.10 -45.19
C PRO A 639 -18.70 28.89 -45.01
N LYS A 640 -18.41 28.00 -44.04
CA LYS A 640 -19.23 26.81 -43.73
C LYS A 640 -20.54 27.15 -43.02
N LEU A 641 -20.58 28.28 -42.32
CA LEU A 641 -21.76 28.82 -41.63
C LEU A 641 -22.54 29.83 -42.47
N GLY A 642 -22.05 30.17 -43.67
CA GLY A 642 -22.65 31.19 -44.53
C GLY A 642 -22.54 32.61 -43.99
N ILE A 643 -21.58 32.88 -43.09
CA ILE A 643 -21.34 34.21 -42.50
C ILE A 643 -20.02 34.78 -42.99
N GLN A 644 -19.88 36.09 -42.98
CA GLN A 644 -18.67 36.78 -43.46
C GLN A 644 -17.82 37.36 -42.33
N SER A 645 -18.39 37.52 -41.13
CA SER A 645 -17.69 38.18 -40.03
C SER A 645 -18.10 37.66 -38.65
N ARG A 646 -17.22 37.86 -37.66
CA ARG A 646 -17.49 37.56 -36.25
C ARG A 646 -18.73 38.28 -35.71
N LYS A 647 -19.06 39.46 -36.24
CA LYS A 647 -20.24 40.25 -35.80
C LYS A 647 -21.55 39.54 -36.13
N GLU A 648 -21.60 38.77 -37.21
CA GLU A 648 -22.79 37.99 -37.59
C GLU A 648 -22.96 36.75 -36.71
N LEU A 649 -21.89 36.32 -36.05
CA LEU A 649 -21.82 35.14 -35.20
C LEU A 649 -22.53 35.33 -33.84
N THR A 650 -22.55 36.57 -33.34
CA THR A 650 -23.24 36.97 -32.09
C THR A 650 -24.76 37.19 -32.31
N GLY A 651 -25.19 37.39 -33.56
CA GLY A 651 -26.59 37.56 -33.94
C GLY A 651 -27.26 36.30 -34.51
N ALA A 652 -26.49 35.32 -34.96
CA ALA A 652 -27.00 34.04 -35.45
C ALA A 652 -27.39 33.14 -34.26
N ARG A 653 -28.67 32.73 -34.19
CA ARG A 653 -29.11 31.60 -33.35
C ARG A 653 -28.53 30.30 -33.94
N LEU A 654 -27.25 30.03 -33.68
CA LEU A 654 -26.60 28.79 -34.04
C LEU A 654 -27.21 27.67 -33.20
N ARG A 655 -27.98 26.77 -33.83
CA ARG A 655 -28.33 25.48 -33.24
C ARG A 655 -27.13 24.57 -33.47
N PHE A 656 -26.34 24.35 -32.42
CA PHE A 656 -25.22 23.42 -32.41
C PHE A 656 -25.69 21.98 -32.29
#